data_AF-A0A0K8PAY3-F1
#
_entry.id   AF-A0A0K8PAY3-F1
#
_cell.length_a   1.000
_cell.length_b   1.000
_cell.length_c   1.000
_cell.angle_alpha   90.00
_cell.angle_beta   90.00
_cell.angle_gamma   90.00
#
_symmetry.space_group_name_H-M   'P 1'
#
loop_
_entity.id
_entity.type
_entity.pdbx_description
1 polymer ?
#
loop_
_entity_poly.entity_id
_entity_poly.type
_entity_poly.pdbx_seq_one_letter_code
_entity_poly.pdbx_strand_id
1 'polypeptide(L)'
;MKSITHFIHKKNQLWTIFSGFWIAASILCLGSAFLIKNDENLSRNEISFLISLSIAFCCFYWFIQRLIKRKKISEIFIICLALFLGISGSFLLNEENTISFHLLNQFEIEVLDLDPDAEFDVYWAYWAEKPDEPDAKIMDYQHSFDISYSRFEKEGDWKISEEGYLSTQSENAHLIFRDHGLRHHIPVLCLNTRNGQGTISMLYNGKMEFVHFTGNDLDPVPVTGYSYSFISEMIEKMILGFVFAGFIFPFLQAVAVFLYSKPRRLMQKYHEMRTDKSWFQNEFLIAIIAFALPICILLLVEALIGVFPFGQKTFLIMDMEQQYSAYLGYLKTFFTENNNLFYTFSKNLGGDMLSLFAYYLANPINFLTCLFSVEDFPKAAALIILLRFGLCGLTCNIFLRKCVRPNFSSIIFSTAYALMGYTLMNAENYFFIDGVIFLPLVLLGLEKIFYSHGPFLYVFSLAAIIFINFYFGYMICLFSFFYVIYRILISTVKQDPIRFKRVLPQYCLGTLLGIGLACLLFIPTIVQLSHGTKELTPDHFTFEPNFQLFDLIPKIFTGAYSDSDRGNLGIPVIFSGIFPELLTLFYFLNRNITRKEKLASFSLLAMLAISFHVRLLDMIWHGFNSPIGWPYRYEFLFSFVVIYLAYQCWCEISGITSNLLATASLLIIALGVLVEKMDYGFLTIKEIYADVLLCFFFCILIYFLNRKFQNTENIKKHTVALMMKFLIMVFSILNLAVNAHQTWSIELKGSDSVDHYRESVQKITPLIEKVRAMDTSFYRMEQTAPARKNDSMKYGYNGLSHYSSTTYGAVLYFLQRLGFEQIFYWNYYGNGSTAAVDSLLGIKYVISPQSDQYEPYPKRLEQNGIAVYQNPNALPLAFTVSNNILGSWSLTEDLFEVQNQMLIGMTDHQFPALYRKATVEKSSFSNPCWSSDVTSINEITWELKADSTDTLYAYFPAELVSYFDLSVNNKLLKDYFMNDRYGIIALGKFNPGESIRIRLRFNVKEQNLNLDFQSDEILDSVRNAQFYFEDAKLLETYFGFLKQESAKIEKISSSHLRGYVTVGSEKRFLLFSIPYDQSWILRIDGKRTIPVKVFDALMAVKISPGNHSFEMIYLPEGLIPGMGITAVSLIIIVIWRVSMVRRQRKK
;
A
#
# COMPACT_ATOMS: atom_id res chain seq x y z
N MET A 1 40.65 39.22 3.80
CA MET A 1 40.88 37.92 4.47
C MET A 1 40.49 37.87 5.95
N LYS A 2 40.76 38.90 6.79
CA LYS A 2 40.28 38.94 8.19
C LYS A 2 38.78 39.27 8.36
N SER A 3 38.08 39.80 7.36
CA SER A 3 36.61 40.01 7.43
C SER A 3 35.79 38.77 7.07
N ILE A 4 36.34 37.83 6.30
CA ILE A 4 35.67 36.57 5.92
C ILE A 4 35.70 35.57 7.10
N THR A 5 36.73 35.64 7.94
CA THR A 5 36.86 34.78 9.13
C THR A 5 35.93 35.19 10.28
N HIS A 6 35.44 36.43 10.30
CA HIS A 6 34.48 36.88 11.32
C HIS A 6 33.01 36.54 10.97
N PHE A 7 32.73 36.17 9.73
CA PHE A 7 31.39 35.78 9.28
C PHE A 7 31.05 34.30 9.62
N ILE A 8 32.03 33.49 10.03
CA ILE A 8 31.89 32.04 10.27
C ILE A 8 31.76 31.70 11.78
N HIS A 9 31.45 32.68 12.63
CA HIS A 9 31.23 32.48 14.06
C HIS A 9 29.84 32.95 14.49
N LYS A 10 28.80 32.15 14.19
CA LYS A 10 27.55 32.10 14.97
C LYS A 10 26.72 30.83 14.70
N LYS A 11 26.20 30.27 15.80
CA LYS A 11 25.38 29.06 16.03
C LYS A 11 24.12 28.81 15.15
N ASN A 12 23.94 29.47 14.01
CA ASN A 12 22.63 29.55 13.34
C ASN A 12 22.52 28.95 11.93
N GLN A 13 23.53 28.25 11.39
CA GLN A 13 23.49 27.84 9.97
C GLN A 13 22.65 26.58 9.68
N LEU A 14 22.75 25.52 10.48
CA LEU A 14 22.01 24.26 10.24
C LEU A 14 20.49 24.38 10.40
N TRP A 15 20.02 25.21 11.33
CA TRP A 15 18.60 25.42 11.56
C TRP A 15 17.95 26.30 10.51
N THR A 16 18.72 27.21 9.91
CA THR A 16 18.17 28.08 8.86
C THR A 16 18.02 27.33 7.54
N ILE A 17 18.89 26.34 7.30
CA ILE A 17 18.75 25.35 6.21
C ILE A 17 17.52 24.47 6.44
N PHE A 18 17.27 24.01 7.67
CA PHE A 18 16.11 23.17 7.99
C PHE A 18 14.78 23.95 8.03
N SER A 19 14.76 25.21 8.47
CA SER A 19 13.57 26.06 8.33
C SER A 19 13.33 26.45 6.87
N GLY A 20 14.40 26.62 6.08
CA GLY A 20 14.32 26.76 4.63
C GLY A 20 13.70 25.52 3.98
N PHE A 21 14.08 24.32 4.41
CA PHE A 21 13.53 23.05 3.93
C PHE A 21 12.00 22.95 4.10
N TRP A 22 11.48 23.20 5.31
CA TRP A 22 10.04 23.07 5.57
C TRP A 22 9.21 24.23 5.03
N ILE A 23 9.76 25.44 5.02
CA ILE A 23 9.12 26.60 4.38
C ILE A 23 9.11 26.42 2.87
N ALA A 24 10.19 25.92 2.28
CA ALA A 24 10.24 25.59 0.85
C ALA A 24 9.30 24.45 0.51
N ALA A 25 9.19 23.39 1.32
CA ALA A 25 8.21 22.30 1.13
C ALA A 25 6.77 22.81 1.23
N SER A 26 6.47 23.72 2.17
CA SER A 26 5.15 24.33 2.32
C SER A 26 4.84 25.29 1.16
N ILE A 27 5.82 26.09 0.72
CA ILE A 27 5.72 26.95 -0.47
C ILE A 27 5.62 26.12 -1.74
N LEU A 28 6.26 24.95 -1.81
CA LEU A 28 6.13 24.00 -2.92
C LEU A 28 4.72 23.44 -2.95
N CYS A 29 4.18 22.88 -1.86
CA CYS A 29 2.81 22.39 -1.82
C CYS A 29 1.77 23.48 -2.13
N LEU A 30 1.99 24.71 -1.66
CA LEU A 30 1.14 25.86 -1.97
C LEU A 30 1.35 26.36 -3.41
N GLY A 31 2.57 26.27 -3.94
CA GLY A 31 2.96 26.66 -5.29
C GLY A 31 2.46 25.68 -6.34
N SER A 32 2.53 24.38 -6.09
CA SER A 32 1.85 23.36 -6.91
C SER A 32 0.33 23.49 -6.78
N ALA A 33 -0.22 23.72 -5.58
CA ALA A 33 -1.65 24.03 -5.46
C ALA A 33 -2.07 25.31 -6.19
N PHE A 34 -1.19 26.33 -6.31
CA PHE A 34 -1.49 27.59 -7.00
C PHE A 34 -1.31 27.50 -8.52
N LEU A 35 -0.24 26.85 -8.99
CA LEU A 35 0.03 26.61 -10.41
C LEU A 35 -1.01 25.67 -11.02
N ILE A 36 -1.43 24.63 -10.28
CA ILE A 36 -2.40 23.62 -10.75
C ILE A 36 -3.86 24.12 -10.61
N LYS A 37 -4.13 25.11 -9.73
CA LYS A 37 -5.45 25.76 -9.65
C LYS A 37 -5.81 26.54 -10.92
N ASN A 38 -4.83 27.00 -11.68
CA ASN A 38 -5.06 27.66 -12.97
C ASN A 38 -5.35 26.67 -14.12
N ASP A 39 -5.22 25.36 -13.88
CA ASP A 39 -5.44 24.28 -14.84
C ASP A 39 -6.77 23.53 -14.64
N GLU A 40 -7.63 23.98 -13.71
CA GLU A 40 -8.91 23.35 -13.30
C GLU A 40 -8.87 21.85 -12.90
N ASN A 41 -7.69 21.22 -12.84
CA ASN A 41 -7.49 19.78 -12.68
C ASN A 41 -7.41 19.24 -11.24
N LEU A 42 -7.45 20.09 -10.21
CA LEU A 42 -7.56 19.64 -8.82
C LEU A 42 -8.94 19.96 -8.26
N SER A 43 -9.62 18.92 -7.76
CA SER A 43 -10.86 19.07 -7.03
C SER A 43 -10.66 19.99 -5.81
N ARG A 44 -11.74 20.67 -5.37
CA ARG A 44 -11.72 21.46 -4.12
C ARG A 44 -11.24 20.64 -2.92
N ASN A 45 -11.40 19.33 -2.97
CA ASN A 45 -11.00 18.41 -1.91
C ASN A 45 -9.48 18.15 -1.91
N GLU A 46 -8.85 17.99 -3.07
CA GLU A 46 -7.39 17.86 -3.19
C GLU A 46 -6.68 19.16 -2.82
N ILE A 47 -7.25 20.30 -3.21
CA ILE A 47 -6.77 21.61 -2.78
C ILE A 47 -6.91 21.74 -1.25
N SER A 48 -8.04 21.33 -0.68
CA SER A 48 -8.24 21.33 0.78
C SER A 48 -7.30 20.38 1.50
N PHE A 49 -6.95 19.24 0.90
CA PHE A 49 -5.97 18.29 1.43
C PHE A 49 -4.56 18.87 1.40
N LEU A 50 -4.10 19.43 0.28
CA LEU A 50 -2.79 20.09 0.17
C LEU A 50 -2.68 21.29 1.13
N ILE A 51 -3.76 22.05 1.29
CA ILE A 51 -3.85 23.11 2.29
C ILE A 51 -3.78 22.53 3.71
N SER A 52 -4.51 21.46 4.00
CA SER A 52 -4.51 20.81 5.33
C SER A 52 -3.16 20.18 5.66
N LEU A 53 -2.48 19.59 4.68
CA LEU A 53 -1.13 19.05 4.79
C LEU A 53 -0.11 20.17 4.99
N SER A 54 -0.25 21.28 4.27
CA SER A 54 0.56 22.49 4.48
C SER A 54 0.32 23.07 5.87
N ILE A 55 -0.92 23.11 6.34
CA ILE A 55 -1.28 23.53 7.71
C ILE A 55 -0.69 22.55 8.72
N ALA A 56 -0.70 21.24 8.48
CA ALA A 56 -0.09 20.24 9.35
C ALA A 56 1.43 20.41 9.42
N PHE A 57 2.10 20.66 8.29
CA PHE A 57 3.52 20.99 8.25
C PHE A 57 3.82 22.32 8.95
N CYS A 58 3.00 23.35 8.75
CA CYS A 58 3.10 24.62 9.48
C CYS A 58 2.83 24.47 10.98
N CYS A 59 1.90 23.60 11.39
CA CYS A 59 1.58 23.31 12.80
C CYS A 59 2.67 22.48 13.46
N PHE A 60 3.26 21.53 12.73
CA PHE A 60 4.43 20.76 13.16
C PHE A 60 5.66 21.67 13.27
N TYR A 61 5.88 22.54 12.29
CA TYR A 61 6.87 23.61 12.33
C TYR A 61 6.63 24.57 13.51
N TRP A 62 5.39 24.97 13.75
CA TRP A 62 5.00 25.83 14.88
C TRP A 62 5.20 25.13 16.23
N PHE A 63 4.93 23.84 16.32
CA PHE A 63 5.21 22.98 17.47
C PHE A 63 6.72 22.87 17.73
N ILE A 64 7.52 22.71 16.69
CA ILE A 64 9.00 22.72 16.72
C ILE A 64 9.54 24.11 17.11
N GLN A 65 8.96 25.20 16.58
CA GLN A 65 9.29 26.58 16.96
C GLN A 65 8.97 26.85 18.44
N ARG A 66 7.88 26.29 18.97
CA ARG A 66 7.56 26.39 20.40
C ARG A 66 8.58 25.69 21.30
N LEU A 67 9.36 24.75 20.75
CA LEU A 67 10.46 24.09 21.44
C LEU A 67 11.76 24.94 21.44
N ILE A 68 11.89 26.02 20.64
CA ILE A 68 13.19 26.72 20.42
C ILE A 68 13.05 28.26 20.27
N LYS A 69 13.83 29.06 21.02
CA LYS A 69 13.81 30.55 20.99
C LYS A 69 14.81 31.20 20.00
N ARG A 70 14.32 32.09 19.10
CA ARG A 70 14.98 33.24 18.36
C ARG A 70 15.89 32.93 17.14
N LYS A 71 16.31 33.84 16.23
CA LYS A 71 15.85 35.06 15.47
C LYS A 71 17.05 35.44 14.53
N LYS A 72 16.93 35.32 13.20
CA LYS A 72 17.70 36.00 12.10
C LYS A 72 17.59 35.17 10.80
N ILE A 73 16.77 35.62 9.84
CA ILE A 73 16.21 34.76 8.77
C ILE A 73 16.48 35.30 7.34
N SER A 74 16.71 36.60 7.14
CA SER A 74 16.76 37.21 5.79
C SER A 74 18.09 37.02 5.03
N GLU A 75 19.22 36.95 5.71
CA GLU A 75 20.56 36.86 5.07
C GLU A 75 20.86 35.47 4.48
N ILE A 76 20.11 34.45 4.89
CA ILE A 76 20.34 33.05 4.51
C ILE A 76 19.54 32.65 3.28
N PHE A 77 18.43 33.35 3.00
CA PHE A 77 17.66 33.23 1.78
C PHE A 77 18.52 33.45 0.52
N ILE A 78 19.40 34.46 0.56
CA ILE A 78 20.23 34.88 -0.58
C ILE A 78 21.35 33.88 -0.89
N ILE A 79 21.93 33.24 0.14
CA ILE A 79 23.05 32.29 -0.03
C ILE A 79 22.54 30.92 -0.54
N CYS A 80 21.37 30.48 -0.07
CA CYS A 80 20.72 29.27 -0.57
C CYS A 80 20.32 29.40 -2.05
N LEU A 81 19.86 30.59 -2.46
CA LEU A 81 19.51 30.88 -3.86
C LEU A 81 20.73 30.82 -4.81
N ALA A 82 21.91 31.27 -4.36
CA ALA A 82 23.11 31.29 -5.20
C ALA A 82 23.71 29.88 -5.41
N LEU A 83 23.68 29.03 -4.38
CA LEU A 83 24.20 27.64 -4.45
C LEU A 83 23.25 26.71 -5.20
N PHE A 84 21.94 26.98 -5.09
CA PHE A 84 20.90 26.37 -5.89
C PHE A 84 21.17 26.50 -7.40
N LEU A 85 21.45 27.73 -7.86
CA LEU A 85 21.73 28.00 -9.28
C LEU A 85 22.99 27.28 -9.81
N GLY A 86 24.00 27.04 -8.97
CA GLY A 86 25.25 26.38 -9.38
C GLY A 86 25.15 24.87 -9.55
N ILE A 87 24.30 24.19 -8.78
CA ILE A 87 24.17 22.72 -8.81
C ILE A 87 23.12 22.28 -9.83
N SER A 88 22.04 23.06 -9.99
CA SER A 88 21.09 22.87 -11.09
C SER A 88 21.81 22.92 -12.45
N GLY A 89 22.78 23.83 -12.60
CA GLY A 89 23.64 23.94 -13.78
C GLY A 89 24.37 22.65 -14.19
N SER A 90 24.76 21.79 -13.24
CA SER A 90 25.50 20.55 -13.56
C SER A 90 24.60 19.34 -13.87
N PHE A 91 23.35 19.36 -13.41
CA PHE A 91 22.38 18.26 -13.62
C PHE A 91 21.55 18.44 -14.90
N LEU A 92 21.52 19.66 -15.44
CA LEU A 92 20.94 19.99 -16.75
C LEU A 92 21.68 19.35 -17.94
N LEU A 93 22.78 18.61 -17.72
CA LEU A 93 23.67 18.08 -18.77
C LEU A 93 23.50 16.56 -19.05
N ASN A 94 22.41 15.93 -18.62
CA ASN A 94 22.16 14.50 -18.85
C ASN A 94 20.69 14.26 -19.24
N GLU A 95 20.46 13.55 -20.36
CA GLU A 95 19.30 13.75 -21.26
C GLU A 95 18.23 12.63 -21.33
N GLU A 96 18.30 11.52 -20.58
CA GLU A 96 17.32 10.43 -20.83
C GLU A 96 16.26 10.27 -19.72
N ASN A 97 15.00 10.54 -20.11
CA ASN A 97 13.69 10.41 -19.44
C ASN A 97 13.16 11.69 -18.75
N THR A 98 12.23 12.42 -19.41
CA THR A 98 11.64 13.69 -18.92
C THR A 98 10.13 13.80 -19.14
N ILE A 99 9.42 14.43 -18.19
CA ILE A 99 8.07 15.00 -18.36
C ILE A 99 8.18 16.44 -18.87
N SER A 100 7.47 16.81 -19.94
CA SER A 100 7.68 18.06 -20.68
C SER A 100 6.66 19.16 -20.31
N PHE A 101 7.13 20.39 -20.08
CA PHE A 101 6.28 21.59 -19.95
C PHE A 101 6.72 22.65 -20.98
N HIS A 102 5.75 23.26 -21.64
CA HIS A 102 5.91 24.17 -22.77
C HIS A 102 5.54 25.60 -22.37
N LEU A 103 6.37 26.57 -22.77
CA LEU A 103 6.06 28.00 -22.63
C LEU A 103 5.77 28.57 -24.03
N LEU A 104 4.52 28.94 -24.24
CA LEU A 104 4.10 29.69 -25.43
C LEU A 104 3.78 31.12 -24.97
N ASN A 105 4.38 32.13 -25.62
CA ASN A 105 4.04 33.53 -25.36
C ASN A 105 3.03 34.07 -26.37
N GLN A 106 3.27 33.78 -27.65
CA GLN A 106 2.37 34.07 -28.75
C GLN A 106 2.78 33.20 -29.95
N PHE A 107 1.79 32.80 -30.74
CA PHE A 107 2.02 32.42 -32.12
C PHE A 107 1.08 33.17 -33.05
N GLU A 108 1.51 33.36 -34.27
CA GLU A 108 0.82 34.09 -35.32
C GLU A 108 0.91 33.27 -36.61
N ILE A 109 -0.21 33.21 -37.32
CA ILE A 109 -0.30 32.65 -38.67
C ILE A 109 -0.62 33.79 -39.62
N GLU A 110 0.10 33.90 -40.71
CA GLU A 110 -0.14 34.84 -41.79
C GLU A 110 -0.29 34.09 -43.11
N VAL A 111 -1.39 34.30 -43.83
CA VAL A 111 -1.58 33.75 -45.18
C VAL A 111 -0.80 34.60 -46.17
N LEU A 112 0.24 34.05 -46.79
CA LEU A 112 1.17 34.80 -47.66
C LEU A 112 0.78 34.75 -49.14
N ASP A 113 0.35 33.59 -49.62
CA ASP A 113 0.04 33.33 -51.02
C ASP A 113 -1.13 32.35 -51.05
N LEU A 114 -2.19 32.67 -51.79
CA LEU A 114 -3.42 31.87 -51.86
C LEU A 114 -3.99 31.96 -53.27
N ASP A 115 -4.25 30.82 -53.91
CA ASP A 115 -4.82 30.82 -55.26
C ASP A 115 -6.15 31.63 -55.32
N PRO A 116 -6.51 32.25 -56.47
CA PRO A 116 -7.66 33.16 -56.58
C PRO A 116 -9.03 32.59 -56.18
N ASP A 117 -9.17 31.26 -56.19
CA ASP A 117 -10.38 30.52 -55.83
C ASP A 117 -10.20 29.63 -54.57
N ALA A 118 -9.04 29.71 -53.91
CA ALA A 118 -8.72 28.91 -52.74
C ALA A 118 -9.21 29.56 -51.44
N GLU A 119 -9.58 28.72 -50.47
CA GLU A 119 -9.98 29.14 -49.13
C GLU A 119 -9.11 28.42 -48.09
N PHE A 120 -8.55 29.16 -47.13
CA PHE A 120 -7.71 28.61 -46.07
C PHE A 120 -8.52 28.44 -44.79
N ASP A 121 -8.52 27.22 -44.24
CA ASP A 121 -9.30 26.83 -43.08
C ASP A 121 -8.41 26.43 -41.88
N VAL A 122 -8.74 26.96 -40.70
CA VAL A 122 -8.33 26.38 -39.42
C VAL A 122 -9.42 25.41 -38.98
N TYR A 123 -9.32 24.16 -39.44
CA TYR A 123 -10.32 23.12 -39.22
C TYR A 123 -10.49 22.77 -37.75
N TRP A 124 -9.40 22.77 -36.97
CA TRP A 124 -9.45 22.49 -35.54
C TRP A 124 -8.20 22.99 -34.83
N ALA A 125 -8.32 23.26 -33.53
CA ALA A 125 -7.21 23.67 -32.68
C ALA A 125 -7.36 23.00 -31.31
N TYR A 126 -6.33 22.31 -30.83
CA TYR A 126 -6.39 21.56 -29.57
C TYR A 126 -5.04 21.52 -28.86
N TRP A 127 -5.06 21.12 -27.59
CA TRP A 127 -3.85 20.90 -26.78
C TRP A 127 -3.43 19.42 -26.81
N ALA A 128 -2.25 19.11 -27.36
CA ALA A 128 -1.69 17.76 -27.49
C ALA A 128 -0.60 17.45 -26.44
N GLU A 129 -0.49 16.18 -25.99
CA GLU A 129 0.51 15.73 -25.01
C GLU A 129 1.92 15.50 -25.61
N LYS A 130 2.02 15.14 -26.89
CA LYS A 130 3.30 14.87 -27.57
C LYS A 130 3.41 15.66 -28.89
N PRO A 131 4.53 16.37 -29.15
CA PRO A 131 4.72 17.17 -30.36
C PRO A 131 4.88 16.36 -31.65
N ASP A 132 5.51 15.18 -31.58
CA ASP A 132 5.98 14.45 -32.76
C ASP A 132 4.98 13.39 -33.27
N GLU A 133 3.88 13.19 -32.56
CA GLU A 133 2.79 12.26 -32.89
C GLU A 133 1.46 13.01 -32.85
N PRO A 134 1.17 13.90 -33.82
CA PRO A 134 -0.15 14.53 -33.90
C PRO A 134 -1.20 13.43 -34.05
N ASP A 135 -2.06 13.33 -33.06
CA ASP A 135 -2.94 12.20 -32.87
C ASP A 135 -4.12 12.33 -33.85
N ALA A 136 -3.93 11.82 -35.08
CA ALA A 136 -4.88 11.93 -36.18
C ALA A 136 -6.26 11.32 -35.87
N LYS A 137 -6.39 10.56 -34.77
CA LYS A 137 -7.63 9.93 -34.30
C LYS A 137 -8.50 10.85 -33.42
N ILE A 138 -8.02 12.03 -33.03
CA ILE A 138 -8.79 12.94 -32.16
C ILE A 138 -9.75 13.86 -32.96
N MET A 139 -9.72 13.83 -34.31
CA MET A 139 -10.59 14.65 -35.18
C MET A 139 -12.11 14.36 -35.06
N ASP A 140 -12.51 13.30 -34.34
CA ASP A 140 -13.90 12.80 -34.28
C ASP A 140 -14.71 13.24 -33.04
N TYR A 141 -14.17 14.06 -32.12
CA TYR A 141 -14.87 14.43 -30.88
C TYR A 141 -14.52 15.84 -30.36
N GLN A 142 -15.52 16.58 -29.86
CA GLN A 142 -15.29 17.77 -29.03
C GLN A 142 -14.73 17.33 -27.67
N HIS A 143 -13.55 17.83 -27.31
CA HIS A 143 -12.85 17.45 -26.08
C HIS A 143 -12.62 18.64 -25.14
N SER A 144 -12.35 18.34 -23.87
CA SER A 144 -11.93 19.31 -22.84
C SER A 144 -10.61 20.04 -23.15
N PHE A 145 -9.94 19.70 -24.25
CA PHE A 145 -8.66 20.24 -24.70
C PHE A 145 -8.77 21.12 -25.96
N ASP A 146 -9.99 21.40 -26.44
CA ASP A 146 -10.22 22.26 -27.61
C ASP A 146 -9.82 23.71 -27.31
N ILE A 147 -9.13 24.34 -28.27
CA ILE A 147 -8.82 25.75 -28.25
C ILE A 147 -9.94 26.49 -28.96
N SER A 148 -10.80 27.14 -28.19
CA SER A 148 -11.90 27.93 -28.75
C SER A 148 -11.41 29.01 -29.71
N TYR A 149 -12.07 29.13 -30.87
CA TYR A 149 -11.77 30.16 -31.88
C TYR A 149 -11.93 31.59 -31.37
N SER A 150 -12.65 31.81 -30.26
CA SER A 150 -12.75 33.13 -29.64
C SER A 150 -11.45 33.60 -28.98
N ARG A 151 -10.46 32.71 -28.83
CA ARG A 151 -9.15 33.03 -28.24
C ARG A 151 -8.14 33.56 -29.27
N PHE A 152 -8.49 33.56 -30.56
CA PHE A 152 -7.64 34.09 -31.62
C PHE A 152 -8.03 35.53 -31.94
N GLU A 153 -7.04 36.42 -31.92
CA GLU A 153 -7.12 37.75 -32.52
C GLU A 153 -7.02 37.61 -34.04
N LYS A 154 -7.91 38.25 -34.78
CA LYS A 154 -8.04 38.11 -36.24
C LYS A 154 -7.80 39.45 -36.89
N GLU A 155 -6.85 39.52 -37.82
CA GLU A 155 -6.65 40.70 -38.67
C GLU A 155 -6.82 40.27 -40.15
N GLY A 156 -7.63 41.00 -40.92
CA GLY A 156 -8.12 40.56 -42.22
C GLY A 156 -9.50 39.87 -42.16
N ASP A 157 -10.02 39.48 -43.33
CA ASP A 157 -11.39 38.97 -43.50
C ASP A 157 -11.54 37.49 -43.10
N TRP A 158 -11.50 37.21 -41.80
CA TRP A 158 -11.81 35.88 -41.24
C TRP A 158 -13.30 35.70 -40.98
N LYS A 159 -13.88 34.62 -41.52
CA LYS A 159 -15.28 34.24 -41.27
C LYS A 159 -15.36 32.85 -40.68
N ILE A 160 -16.52 32.51 -40.12
CA ILE A 160 -16.84 31.13 -39.77
C ILE A 160 -17.55 30.55 -40.99
N SER A 161 -17.01 29.48 -41.57
CA SER A 161 -17.59 28.80 -42.73
C SER A 161 -18.93 28.15 -42.37
N GLU A 162 -19.71 27.74 -43.39
CA GLU A 162 -21.00 27.06 -43.17
C GLU A 162 -20.85 25.75 -42.36
N GLU A 163 -19.64 25.18 -42.33
CA GLU A 163 -19.30 23.95 -41.61
C GLU A 163 -18.75 24.20 -40.19
N GLY A 164 -18.60 25.47 -39.78
CA GLY A 164 -18.23 25.85 -38.41
C GLY A 164 -16.74 26.09 -38.15
N TYR A 165 -15.91 26.07 -39.18
CA TYR A 165 -14.46 26.32 -39.09
C TYR A 165 -14.12 27.78 -39.32
N LEU A 166 -12.93 28.21 -38.90
CA LEU A 166 -12.47 29.56 -39.19
C LEU A 166 -11.77 29.61 -40.56
N SER A 167 -12.28 30.42 -41.50
CA SER A 167 -11.81 30.47 -42.88
C SER A 167 -11.51 31.89 -43.38
N THR A 168 -10.62 31.99 -44.38
CA THR A 168 -10.29 33.25 -45.08
C THR A 168 -9.96 33.00 -46.56
N GLN A 169 -10.28 33.99 -47.40
CA GLN A 169 -9.90 34.06 -48.82
C GLN A 169 -8.97 35.26 -49.10
N SER A 170 -8.54 35.97 -48.05
CA SER A 170 -7.68 37.14 -48.19
C SER A 170 -6.22 36.76 -48.00
N GLU A 171 -5.38 37.11 -48.97
CA GLU A 171 -3.93 37.23 -48.76
C GLU A 171 -3.65 38.26 -47.65
N ASN A 172 -2.58 38.06 -46.88
CA ASN A 172 -2.18 38.82 -45.69
C ASN A 172 -3.21 38.79 -44.53
N ALA A 173 -4.03 37.75 -44.46
CA ALA A 173 -4.87 37.52 -43.28
C ALA A 173 -4.03 36.96 -42.13
N HIS A 174 -4.11 37.59 -40.95
CA HIS A 174 -3.38 37.19 -39.75
C HIS A 174 -4.30 36.59 -38.69
N LEU A 175 -3.78 35.59 -38.00
CA LEU A 175 -4.45 34.90 -36.92
C LEU A 175 -3.47 34.74 -35.76
N ILE A 176 -3.69 35.52 -34.71
CA ILE A 176 -2.77 35.66 -33.59
C ILE A 176 -3.37 34.98 -32.36
N PHE A 177 -2.65 34.01 -31.81
CA PHE A 177 -2.99 33.37 -30.55
C PHE A 177 -2.02 33.80 -29.46
N ARG A 178 -2.55 34.47 -28.44
CA ARG A 178 -1.79 34.86 -27.25
C ARG A 178 -2.16 33.96 -26.09
N ASP A 179 -1.14 33.32 -25.53
CA ASP A 179 -1.26 32.57 -24.30
C ASP A 179 -0.07 32.94 -23.42
N HIS A 180 -0.31 33.19 -22.15
CA HIS A 180 0.73 33.61 -21.22
C HIS A 180 0.73 32.61 -20.06
N GLY A 181 1.36 31.46 -20.27
CA GLY A 181 1.35 30.37 -19.30
C GLY A 181 2.34 29.25 -19.58
N LEU A 182 2.70 28.53 -18.52
CA LEU A 182 3.43 27.26 -18.58
C LEU A 182 2.40 26.14 -18.73
N ARG A 183 2.46 25.35 -19.80
CA ARG A 183 1.47 24.29 -20.10
C ARG A 183 2.12 22.92 -20.18
N HIS A 184 1.39 21.87 -19.79
CA HIS A 184 1.81 20.48 -20.00
C HIS A 184 1.57 20.01 -21.46
N HIS A 185 0.75 20.73 -22.22
CA HIS A 185 0.33 20.38 -23.57
C HIS A 185 0.73 21.45 -24.59
N ILE A 186 0.87 21.06 -25.86
CA ILE A 186 1.27 21.91 -26.99
C ILE A 186 0.05 22.23 -27.83
N PRO A 187 -0.16 23.49 -28.28
CA PRO A 187 -1.23 23.79 -29.20
C PRO A 187 -0.91 23.21 -30.58
N VAL A 188 -1.81 22.40 -31.09
CA VAL A 188 -1.77 21.83 -32.44
C VAL A 188 -2.91 22.45 -33.23
N LEU A 189 -2.59 22.91 -34.44
CA LEU A 189 -3.57 23.45 -35.37
C LEU A 189 -3.72 22.47 -36.53
N CYS A 190 -4.95 22.07 -36.79
CA CYS A 190 -5.30 21.31 -37.97
C CYS A 190 -5.69 22.30 -39.06
N LEU A 191 -4.84 22.39 -40.08
CA LEU A 191 -4.94 23.38 -41.15
C LEU A 191 -5.31 22.67 -42.46
N ASN A 192 -6.05 23.35 -43.34
CA ASN A 192 -6.46 22.82 -44.63
C ASN A 192 -6.65 23.97 -45.64
N THR A 193 -6.49 23.68 -46.94
CA THR A 193 -6.75 24.63 -48.03
C THR A 193 -7.75 24.04 -49.02
N ARG A 194 -8.93 24.64 -49.18
CA ARG A 194 -9.94 24.14 -50.14
C ARG A 194 -9.73 24.75 -51.52
N ASN A 195 -9.97 23.96 -52.57
CA ASN A 195 -10.06 24.39 -53.97
C ASN A 195 -8.80 25.05 -54.58
N GLY A 196 -7.61 24.88 -53.97
CA GLY A 196 -6.35 25.33 -54.56
C GLY A 196 -5.15 25.10 -53.65
N GLN A 197 -4.10 25.89 -53.84
CA GLN A 197 -2.87 25.86 -53.04
C GLN A 197 -2.70 27.15 -52.24
N GLY A 198 -1.95 27.07 -51.16
CA GLY A 198 -1.65 28.23 -50.33
C GLY A 198 -0.38 28.06 -49.51
N THR A 199 0.23 29.19 -49.16
CA THR A 199 1.41 29.25 -48.29
C THR A 199 1.08 30.13 -47.09
N ILE A 200 1.41 29.64 -45.90
CA ILE A 200 1.34 30.45 -44.68
C ILE A 200 2.72 30.65 -44.08
N SER A 201 2.91 31.77 -43.40
CA SER A 201 3.95 31.98 -42.41
C SER A 201 3.39 31.67 -41.03
N MET A 202 4.15 30.95 -40.22
CA MET A 202 3.87 30.71 -38.81
C MET A 202 5.00 31.32 -37.98
N LEU A 203 4.71 32.39 -37.27
CA LEU A 203 5.64 33.04 -36.35
C LEU A 203 5.31 32.64 -34.91
N TYR A 204 6.20 31.93 -34.24
CA TYR A 204 6.03 31.53 -32.84
C TYR A 204 7.33 31.73 -32.07
N ASN A 205 7.27 32.34 -30.88
CA ASN A 205 8.44 32.61 -30.02
C ASN A 205 9.68 33.19 -30.76
N GLY A 206 9.48 33.96 -31.84
CA GLY A 206 10.57 34.57 -32.64
C GLY A 206 11.17 33.68 -33.74
N LYS A 207 10.65 32.47 -33.95
CA LYS A 207 10.98 31.58 -35.08
C LYS A 207 9.85 31.64 -36.10
N MET A 208 10.20 31.80 -37.37
CA MET A 208 9.25 31.83 -38.49
C MET A 208 9.43 30.55 -39.31
N GLU A 209 8.34 29.83 -39.56
CA GLU A 209 8.27 28.68 -40.45
C GLU A 209 7.27 28.93 -41.57
N PHE A 210 7.55 28.38 -42.75
CA PHE A 210 6.67 28.48 -43.90
C PHE A 210 6.09 27.11 -44.19
N VAL A 211 4.77 27.03 -44.32
CA VAL A 211 4.07 25.78 -44.61
C VAL A 211 3.30 25.94 -45.91
N HIS A 212 3.52 25.02 -46.84
CA HIS A 212 2.86 24.97 -48.14
C HIS A 212 1.81 23.87 -48.12
N PHE A 213 0.58 24.19 -48.52
CA PHE A 213 -0.55 23.27 -48.56
C PHE A 213 -1.08 23.14 -49.99
N THR A 214 -1.54 21.94 -50.36
CA THR A 214 -2.06 21.68 -51.71
C THR A 214 -3.34 20.86 -51.68
N GLY A 215 -4.45 21.40 -52.20
CA GLY A 215 -5.74 20.70 -52.19
C GLY A 215 -6.27 20.45 -50.77
N ASN A 216 -7.28 19.58 -50.63
CA ASN A 216 -8.00 19.33 -49.37
C ASN A 216 -7.21 18.53 -48.31
N ASP A 217 -5.89 18.64 -48.27
CA ASP A 217 -5.03 17.92 -47.33
C ASP A 217 -5.12 18.58 -45.93
N LEU A 218 -5.56 17.77 -44.96
CA LEU A 218 -5.66 18.12 -43.54
C LEU A 218 -4.34 17.79 -42.86
N ASP A 219 -3.50 18.80 -42.67
CA ASP A 219 -2.20 18.62 -42.01
C ASP A 219 -2.26 19.16 -40.57
N PRO A 220 -2.03 18.31 -39.56
CA PRO A 220 -1.85 18.77 -38.19
C PRO A 220 -0.46 19.40 -38.07
N VAL A 221 -0.42 20.69 -37.82
CA VAL A 221 0.82 21.44 -37.63
C VAL A 221 0.99 21.76 -36.14
N PRO A 222 1.90 21.07 -35.43
CA PRO A 222 2.19 21.38 -34.04
C PRO A 222 2.96 22.70 -33.96
N VAL A 223 2.52 23.63 -33.11
CA VAL A 223 3.21 24.92 -32.93
C VAL A 223 4.36 24.74 -31.94
N THR A 224 5.53 24.26 -32.40
CA THR A 224 6.66 23.93 -31.52
C THR A 224 7.75 24.99 -31.48
N GLY A 225 7.64 25.95 -30.56
CA GLY A 225 8.77 26.79 -30.15
C GLY A 225 9.57 26.13 -29.02
N TYR A 226 10.70 25.49 -29.33
CA TYR A 226 11.58 24.94 -28.30
C TYR A 226 12.08 26.04 -27.35
N SER A 227 11.58 26.00 -26.12
CA SER A 227 12.42 26.21 -24.96
C SER A 227 11.97 25.22 -23.90
N TYR A 228 12.80 24.19 -23.66
CA TYR A 228 12.72 23.41 -22.43
C TYR A 228 12.64 24.41 -21.30
N SER A 229 11.51 24.46 -20.57
CA SER A 229 11.48 25.35 -19.43
C SER A 229 12.49 24.78 -18.43
N PHE A 230 13.63 25.48 -18.31
CA PHE A 230 14.66 25.28 -17.31
C PHE A 230 14.05 24.97 -15.94
N ILE A 231 12.84 25.50 -15.66
CA ILE A 231 12.04 25.36 -14.45
C ILE A 231 11.47 23.95 -14.25
N SER A 232 11.03 23.24 -15.30
CA SER A 232 10.52 21.86 -15.19
C SER A 232 11.64 20.89 -14.86
N GLU A 233 12.71 20.96 -15.65
CA GLU A 233 13.96 20.23 -15.38
C GLU A 233 14.50 20.61 -14.01
N MET A 234 14.37 21.88 -13.60
CA MET A 234 14.66 22.33 -12.25
C MET A 234 13.81 21.59 -11.25
N ILE A 235 12.48 21.54 -11.35
CA ILE A 235 11.61 21.01 -10.29
C ILE A 235 11.81 19.50 -10.10
N GLU A 236 11.87 18.72 -11.19
CA GLU A 236 12.10 17.27 -11.12
C GLU A 236 13.52 16.96 -10.61
N LYS A 237 14.54 17.59 -11.19
CA LYS A 237 15.94 17.43 -10.76
C LYS A 237 16.22 18.13 -9.42
N MET A 238 15.37 19.05 -8.97
CA MET A 238 15.38 19.64 -7.63
C MET A 238 14.81 18.68 -6.63
N ILE A 239 13.76 17.91 -6.92
CA ILE A 239 13.19 16.92 -6.00
C ILE A 239 14.20 15.78 -5.80
N LEU A 240 14.75 15.24 -6.89
CA LEU A 240 15.83 14.24 -6.84
C LEU A 240 17.12 14.84 -6.25
N GLY A 241 17.54 16.01 -6.70
CA GLY A 241 18.66 16.76 -6.13
C GLY A 241 18.46 17.14 -4.66
N PHE A 242 17.23 17.30 -4.17
CA PHE A 242 16.93 17.54 -2.74
C PHE A 242 17.18 16.29 -1.91
N VAL A 243 16.74 15.13 -2.41
CA VAL A 243 16.95 13.82 -1.77
C VAL A 243 18.43 13.46 -1.78
N PHE A 244 19.16 13.76 -2.85
CA PHE A 244 20.60 13.50 -2.94
C PHE A 244 21.44 14.56 -2.20
N ALA A 245 21.25 15.86 -2.43
CA ALA A 245 22.06 16.93 -1.81
C ALA A 245 21.70 17.18 -0.32
N GLY A 246 20.46 16.91 0.10
CA GLY A 246 20.05 17.05 1.51
C GLY A 246 20.61 15.97 2.44
N PHE A 247 20.87 14.77 1.92
CA PHE A 247 21.25 13.60 2.72
C PHE A 247 22.70 13.14 2.47
N ILE A 248 23.15 13.12 1.21
CA ILE A 248 24.48 12.61 0.84
C ILE A 248 25.53 13.70 0.96
N PHE A 249 25.22 14.98 0.69
CA PHE A 249 26.23 16.04 0.78
C PHE A 249 26.71 16.32 2.22
N PRO A 250 25.87 16.42 3.26
CA PRO A 250 26.35 16.55 4.64
C PRO A 250 27.13 15.32 5.11
N PHE A 251 26.76 14.12 4.63
CA PHE A 251 27.43 12.86 4.91
C PHE A 251 28.80 12.79 4.23
N LEU A 252 28.88 13.03 2.92
CA LEU A 252 30.13 13.09 2.15
C LEU A 252 31.01 14.26 2.57
N GLN A 253 30.45 15.40 2.98
CA GLN A 253 31.21 16.52 3.52
C GLN A 253 31.73 16.21 4.92
N ALA A 254 30.97 15.48 5.77
CA ALA A 254 31.46 14.99 7.05
C ALA A 254 32.58 13.93 6.87
N VAL A 255 32.42 13.02 5.90
CA VAL A 255 33.41 12.01 5.53
C VAL A 255 34.65 12.64 4.88
N ALA A 256 34.50 13.59 3.97
CA ALA A 256 35.60 14.31 3.32
C ALA A 256 36.32 15.24 4.31
N VAL A 257 35.62 15.96 5.19
CA VAL A 257 36.26 16.74 6.26
C VAL A 257 37.00 15.82 7.24
N PHE A 258 36.49 14.62 7.50
CA PHE A 258 37.14 13.60 8.32
C PHE A 258 38.38 12.99 7.65
N LEU A 259 38.33 12.72 6.34
CA LEU A 259 39.42 12.13 5.57
C LEU A 259 40.52 13.14 5.20
N TYR A 260 40.18 14.42 4.97
CA TYR A 260 41.11 15.43 4.42
C TYR A 260 41.77 16.33 5.47
N SER A 261 41.35 16.29 6.73
CA SER A 261 41.93 17.14 7.76
C SER A 261 43.06 16.44 8.52
N LYS A 262 44.27 17.05 8.50
CA LYS A 262 45.41 16.56 9.31
C LYS A 262 44.96 16.40 10.77
N PRO A 263 45.26 15.27 11.45
CA PRO A 263 44.76 14.95 12.78
C PRO A 263 44.90 16.09 13.80
N ARG A 264 45.98 16.88 13.70
CA ARG A 264 46.24 18.06 14.55
C ARG A 264 45.22 19.21 14.39
N ARG A 265 44.71 19.49 13.19
CA ARG A 265 43.73 20.58 12.96
C ARG A 265 42.32 20.18 13.40
N LEU A 266 41.95 18.91 13.19
CA LEU A 266 40.72 18.32 13.73
C LEU A 266 40.73 18.37 15.27
N MET A 267 41.89 18.11 15.88
CA MET A 267 42.08 18.19 17.34
C MET A 267 41.99 19.60 17.90
N GLN A 268 42.50 20.60 17.19
CA GLN A 268 42.43 22.01 17.61
C GLN A 268 40.99 22.55 17.49
N LYS A 269 40.31 22.27 16.36
CA LYS A 269 38.88 22.55 16.19
C LYS A 269 38.01 21.78 17.18
N TYR A 270 38.37 20.54 17.53
CA TYR A 270 37.70 19.75 18.57
C TYR A 270 37.92 20.32 19.98
N HIS A 271 39.09 20.88 20.26
CA HIS A 271 39.36 21.56 21.53
C HIS A 271 38.56 22.87 21.66
N GLU A 272 38.44 23.62 20.56
CA GLU A 272 37.54 24.79 20.44
C GLU A 272 36.05 24.38 20.47
N MET A 273 35.68 23.20 19.95
CA MET A 273 34.34 22.60 20.07
C MET A 273 34.06 21.98 21.45
N ARG A 274 35.11 21.72 22.26
CA ARG A 274 34.98 21.19 23.63
C ARG A 274 34.68 22.30 24.63
N THR A 275 35.16 23.53 24.38
CA THR A 275 34.79 24.70 25.18
C THR A 275 33.37 25.18 24.87
N ASP A 276 32.88 24.97 23.65
CA ASP A 276 31.48 25.19 23.28
C ASP A 276 30.69 23.86 23.26
N LYS A 277 30.22 23.42 24.45
CA LYS A 277 29.48 22.15 24.72
C LYS A 277 28.25 21.85 23.82
N SER A 278 27.92 22.71 22.86
CA SER A 278 26.62 22.72 22.15
C SER A 278 26.43 21.66 21.07
N TRP A 279 27.47 21.10 20.45
CA TRP A 279 27.28 20.21 19.28
C TRP A 279 26.95 18.74 19.67
N PHE A 280 27.67 18.14 20.62
CA PHE A 280 27.33 16.81 21.17
C PHE A 280 26.03 16.80 22.01
N GLN A 281 25.57 17.99 22.41
CA GLN A 281 24.28 18.21 23.07
C GLN A 281 23.18 18.62 22.09
N ASN A 282 23.47 18.70 20.78
CA ASN A 282 22.47 19.09 19.78
C ASN A 282 21.55 17.89 19.52
N GLU A 283 20.58 17.72 20.42
CA GLU A 283 19.59 16.65 20.42
C GLU A 283 18.95 16.45 19.05
N PHE A 284 18.77 17.55 18.33
CA PHE A 284 18.18 17.59 17.00
C PHE A 284 19.06 17.00 15.90
N LEU A 285 20.37 17.29 15.87
CA LEU A 285 21.27 16.74 14.84
C LEU A 285 21.38 15.21 14.95
N ILE A 286 21.51 14.70 16.18
CA ILE A 286 21.58 13.26 16.42
C ILE A 286 20.25 12.58 16.02
N ALA A 287 19.11 13.25 16.25
CA ALA A 287 17.82 12.77 15.79
C ALA A 287 17.72 12.73 14.24
N ILE A 288 18.21 13.76 13.54
CA ILE A 288 18.30 13.73 12.07
C ILE A 288 19.17 12.57 11.60
N ILE A 289 20.35 12.37 12.18
CA ILE A 289 21.24 11.28 11.78
C ILE A 289 20.57 9.93 12.06
N ALA A 290 19.89 9.77 13.19
CA ALA A 290 19.17 8.54 13.52
C ALA A 290 18.02 8.24 12.54
N PHE A 291 17.40 9.28 11.96
CA PHE A 291 16.41 9.14 10.90
C PHE A 291 17.05 8.83 9.53
N ALA A 292 18.08 9.59 9.16
CA ALA A 292 18.68 9.56 7.83
C ALA A 292 19.60 8.35 7.61
N LEU A 293 20.37 7.95 8.63
CA LEU A 293 21.39 6.91 8.47
C LEU A 293 20.80 5.55 8.04
N PRO A 294 19.71 5.03 8.64
CA PRO A 294 19.06 3.82 8.14
C PRO A 294 18.66 3.94 6.67
N ILE A 295 18.05 5.06 6.27
CA ILE A 295 17.62 5.32 4.88
C ILE A 295 18.83 5.30 3.94
N CYS A 296 19.93 5.98 4.29
CA CYS A 296 21.13 5.99 3.44
C CYS A 296 21.74 4.59 3.27
N ILE A 297 21.71 3.75 4.31
CA ILE A 297 22.17 2.37 4.24
C ILE A 297 21.26 1.58 3.29
N LEU A 298 19.94 1.71 3.44
CA LEU A 298 18.99 0.98 2.61
C LEU A 298 19.01 1.43 1.16
N LEU A 299 19.15 2.72 0.86
CA LEU A 299 19.33 3.23 -0.50
C LEU A 299 20.59 2.62 -1.17
N LEU A 300 21.68 2.45 -0.41
CA LEU A 300 22.86 1.76 -0.92
C LEU A 300 22.56 0.28 -1.20
N VAL A 301 21.85 -0.39 -0.29
CA VAL A 301 21.45 -1.80 -0.47
C VAL A 301 20.51 -1.96 -1.68
N GLU A 302 19.52 -1.08 -1.84
CA GLU A 302 18.63 -1.01 -2.99
C GLU A 302 19.42 -0.82 -4.28
N ALA A 303 20.42 0.08 -4.28
CA ALA A 303 21.32 0.27 -5.42
C ALA A 303 22.13 -0.98 -5.77
N LEU A 304 22.59 -1.74 -4.78
CA LEU A 304 23.32 -2.99 -5.00
C LEU A 304 22.42 -4.12 -5.52
N ILE A 305 21.16 -4.16 -5.09
CA ILE A 305 20.19 -5.19 -5.48
C ILE A 305 19.47 -4.86 -6.80
N GLY A 306 19.46 -3.58 -7.21
CA GLY A 306 18.75 -3.07 -8.39
C GLY A 306 17.26 -2.79 -8.13
N VAL A 307 16.92 -2.32 -6.93
CA VAL A 307 15.57 -1.84 -6.58
C VAL A 307 15.42 -0.39 -7.02
N PHE A 308 14.22 0.00 -7.46
CA PHE A 308 13.90 1.40 -7.76
C PHE A 308 14.35 2.35 -6.63
N PRO A 309 15.00 3.49 -6.91
CA PRO A 309 15.19 4.13 -8.22
C PRO A 309 16.46 3.68 -8.99
N PHE A 310 17.21 2.71 -8.47
CA PHE A 310 18.50 2.31 -9.04
C PHE A 310 18.42 1.09 -9.98
N GLY A 311 17.23 0.50 -10.11
CA GLY A 311 16.95 -0.58 -11.04
C GLY A 311 15.45 -0.85 -11.16
N GLN A 312 15.11 -2.02 -11.71
CA GLN A 312 13.74 -2.37 -12.08
C GLN A 312 12.98 -3.16 -11.01
N LYS A 313 13.64 -3.67 -9.96
CA LYS A 313 12.95 -4.43 -8.90
C LYS A 313 12.12 -3.52 -8.01
N THR A 314 11.08 -4.09 -7.41
CA THR A 314 10.14 -3.37 -6.55
C THR A 314 9.93 -4.10 -5.22
N PHE A 315 9.27 -3.46 -4.27
CA PHE A 315 8.75 -4.13 -3.07
C PHE A 315 7.39 -4.82 -3.31
N LEU A 316 6.91 -4.88 -4.55
CA LEU A 316 5.70 -5.63 -4.90
C LEU A 316 6.03 -7.11 -5.01
N ILE A 317 6.03 -7.77 -3.87
CA ILE A 317 6.05 -9.22 -3.71
C ILE A 317 4.78 -9.64 -2.95
N MET A 318 4.42 -10.92 -3.01
CA MET A 318 3.42 -11.56 -2.14
C MET A 318 2.17 -10.70 -1.87
N ASP A 319 1.94 -10.32 -0.61
CA ASP A 319 0.73 -9.58 -0.22
C ASP A 319 0.79 -8.11 -0.65
N MET A 320 1.98 -7.50 -0.73
CA MET A 320 2.11 -6.13 -1.24
C MET A 320 1.68 -6.04 -2.71
N GLU A 321 2.04 -7.04 -3.50
CA GLU A 321 1.66 -7.19 -4.90
C GLU A 321 0.15 -7.47 -5.06
N GLN A 322 -0.39 -8.42 -4.29
CA GLN A 322 -1.76 -8.92 -4.47
C GLN A 322 -2.85 -8.12 -3.74
N GLN A 323 -2.50 -7.44 -2.63
CA GLN A 323 -3.44 -6.75 -1.74
C GLN A 323 -3.08 -5.29 -1.53
N TYR A 324 -1.91 -5.03 -0.94
CA TYR A 324 -1.68 -3.73 -0.30
C TYR A 324 -1.53 -2.59 -1.32
N SER A 325 -0.92 -2.86 -2.48
CA SER A 325 -0.82 -1.88 -3.56
C SER A 325 -2.21 -1.42 -4.05
N ALA A 326 -3.17 -2.33 -4.15
CA ALA A 326 -4.55 -2.01 -4.52
C ALA A 326 -5.25 -1.19 -3.43
N TYR A 327 -5.02 -1.51 -2.15
CA TYR A 327 -5.59 -0.75 -1.03
C TYR A 327 -5.04 0.68 -0.97
N LEU A 328 -3.73 0.84 -1.20
CA LEU A 328 -3.08 2.15 -1.30
C LEU A 328 -3.61 2.92 -2.52
N GLY A 329 -3.92 2.24 -3.62
CA GLY A 329 -4.57 2.83 -4.78
C GLY A 329 -5.98 3.30 -4.53
N TYR A 330 -6.74 2.54 -3.74
CA TYR A 330 -8.10 2.89 -3.38
C TYR A 330 -8.19 4.23 -2.64
N LEU A 331 -7.17 4.64 -1.87
CA LEU A 331 -7.14 5.96 -1.21
C LEU A 331 -7.30 7.12 -2.19
N LYS A 332 -6.79 6.99 -3.43
CA LYS A 332 -6.93 8.03 -4.46
C LYS A 332 -8.39 8.20 -4.91
N THR A 333 -9.15 7.12 -4.90
CA THR A 333 -10.57 7.11 -5.31
C THR A 333 -11.47 7.94 -4.38
N PHE A 334 -11.00 8.28 -3.17
CA PHE A 334 -11.68 9.22 -2.28
C PHE A 334 -11.82 10.62 -2.89
N PHE A 335 -10.91 10.97 -3.80
CA PHE A 335 -10.87 12.28 -4.45
C PHE A 335 -11.43 12.23 -5.87
N THR A 336 -11.36 11.08 -6.56
CA THR A 336 -11.71 10.95 -7.98
C THR A 336 -13.05 10.28 -8.26
N GLU A 337 -13.61 9.46 -7.36
CA GLU A 337 -14.75 8.56 -7.69
C GLU A 337 -15.88 8.53 -6.64
N ASN A 338 -15.93 9.56 -5.79
CA ASN A 338 -16.89 9.67 -4.67
C ASN A 338 -16.88 8.43 -3.75
N ASN A 339 -15.73 7.75 -3.63
CA ASN A 339 -15.53 6.68 -2.65
C ASN A 339 -15.17 7.27 -1.28
N ASN A 340 -15.31 6.49 -0.21
CA ASN A 340 -15.00 6.95 1.14
C ASN A 340 -14.58 5.81 2.09
N LEU A 341 -14.34 6.19 3.35
CA LEU A 341 -13.81 5.34 4.41
C LEU A 341 -14.83 4.37 5.03
N PHE A 342 -16.13 4.50 4.75
CA PHE A 342 -17.17 3.75 5.46
C PHE A 342 -17.64 2.53 4.69
N TYR A 343 -17.82 2.64 3.37
CA TYR A 343 -18.28 1.53 2.54
C TYR A 343 -17.59 1.57 1.18
N THR A 344 -17.39 0.43 0.56
CA THR A 344 -16.84 0.33 -0.80
C THR A 344 -17.61 -0.71 -1.62
N PHE A 345 -17.81 -0.44 -2.90
CA PHE A 345 -18.35 -1.38 -3.89
C PHE A 345 -17.27 -2.08 -4.72
N SER A 346 -15.99 -1.76 -4.47
CA SER A 346 -14.82 -2.34 -5.13
C SER A 346 -14.31 -3.60 -4.42
N LYS A 347 -15.14 -4.24 -3.58
CA LYS A 347 -14.82 -5.52 -2.96
C LYS A 347 -16.05 -6.40 -2.86
N ASN A 348 -16.00 -7.63 -3.37
CA ASN A 348 -17.16 -8.52 -3.34
C ASN A 348 -18.43 -7.81 -3.83
N LEU A 349 -19.58 -8.00 -3.19
CA LEU A 349 -20.81 -7.26 -3.53
C LEU A 349 -20.88 -5.85 -2.92
N GLY A 350 -19.76 -5.39 -2.37
CA GLY A 350 -19.62 -4.22 -1.53
C GLY A 350 -19.61 -4.60 -0.04
N GLY A 351 -19.00 -3.76 0.79
CA GLY A 351 -18.96 -3.98 2.23
C GLY A 351 -18.25 -2.86 2.99
N ASP A 352 -18.19 -3.04 4.32
CA ASP A 352 -17.51 -2.13 5.24
C ASP A 352 -16.07 -1.83 4.80
N MET A 353 -15.73 -0.56 4.64
CA MET A 353 -14.36 -0.13 4.32
C MET A 353 -13.56 0.20 5.60
N LEU A 354 -14.24 0.44 6.72
CA LEU A 354 -13.63 0.99 7.92
C LEU A 354 -12.69 -0.02 8.61
N SER A 355 -13.04 -1.30 8.64
CA SER A 355 -12.19 -2.38 9.16
C SER A 355 -10.91 -2.57 8.34
N LEU A 356 -11.03 -2.58 7.01
CA LEU A 356 -9.90 -2.63 6.10
C LEU A 356 -8.98 -1.42 6.31
N PHE A 357 -9.57 -0.22 6.40
CA PHE A 357 -8.83 1.01 6.66
C PHE A 357 -8.09 0.96 8.01
N ALA A 358 -8.76 0.55 9.09
CA ALA A 358 -8.19 0.48 10.44
C ALA A 358 -7.03 -0.51 10.57
N TYR A 359 -7.00 -1.55 9.73
CA TYR A 359 -5.94 -2.55 9.75
C TYR A 359 -4.77 -2.18 8.81
N TYR A 360 -5.06 -1.74 7.57
CA TYR A 360 -4.03 -1.58 6.54
C TYR A 360 -3.63 -0.11 6.27
N LEU A 361 -4.57 0.83 6.35
CA LEU A 361 -4.42 2.15 5.70
C LEU A 361 -4.38 3.35 6.65
N ALA A 362 -4.77 3.20 7.92
CA ALA A 362 -5.00 4.32 8.83
C ALA A 362 -3.75 5.19 9.14
N ASN A 363 -2.54 4.72 8.82
CA ASN A 363 -1.35 5.53 8.94
C ASN A 363 -1.37 6.72 7.94
N PRO A 364 -1.26 7.98 8.41
CA PRO A 364 -1.24 9.16 7.53
C PRO A 364 -0.12 9.13 6.46
N ILE A 365 0.98 8.41 6.70
CA ILE A 365 2.06 8.25 5.71
C ILE A 365 1.55 7.59 4.42
N ASN A 366 0.53 6.74 4.52
CA ASN A 366 -0.05 6.06 3.36
C ASN A 366 -0.72 7.04 2.39
N PHE A 367 -1.23 8.18 2.86
CA PHE A 367 -1.84 9.17 1.97
C PHE A 367 -0.82 9.85 1.03
N LEU A 368 0.49 9.69 1.27
CA LEU A 368 1.51 10.11 0.31
C LEU A 368 1.38 9.39 -1.03
N THR A 369 0.77 8.20 -1.09
CA THR A 369 0.52 7.50 -2.35
C THR A 369 -0.47 8.23 -3.25
N CYS A 370 -1.34 9.09 -2.68
CA CYS A 370 -2.27 9.91 -3.46
C CYS A 370 -1.56 10.95 -4.34
N LEU A 371 -0.28 11.26 -4.05
CA LEU A 371 0.55 12.17 -4.85
C LEU A 371 1.12 11.50 -6.11
N PHE A 372 0.93 10.18 -6.28
CA PHE A 372 1.45 9.41 -7.40
C PHE A 372 0.32 8.96 -8.33
N SER A 373 0.65 8.75 -9.61
CA SER A 373 -0.23 8.01 -10.53
C SER A 373 -0.28 6.53 -10.12
N VAL A 374 -1.34 5.83 -10.53
CA VAL A 374 -1.48 4.39 -10.24
C VAL A 374 -0.29 3.60 -10.80
N GLU A 375 0.21 4.00 -11.97
CA GLU A 375 1.38 3.43 -12.65
C GLU A 375 2.68 3.51 -11.84
N ASP A 376 2.80 4.52 -10.97
CA ASP A 376 4.00 4.81 -10.19
C ASP A 376 3.89 4.35 -8.73
N PHE A 377 2.90 3.52 -8.39
CA PHE A 377 2.76 2.95 -7.05
C PHE A 377 3.95 2.14 -6.55
N PRO A 378 4.71 1.38 -7.36
CA PRO A 378 5.94 0.76 -6.89
C PRO A 378 6.94 1.79 -6.31
N LYS A 379 6.99 2.99 -6.91
CA LYS A 379 7.84 4.10 -6.45
C LYS A 379 7.33 4.66 -5.12
N ALA A 380 6.02 4.86 -5.01
CA ALA A 380 5.39 5.34 -3.78
C ALA A 380 5.59 4.34 -2.63
N ALA A 381 5.47 3.04 -2.90
CA ALA A 381 5.73 1.95 -1.97
C ALA A 381 7.15 2.00 -1.39
N ALA A 382 8.17 2.09 -2.25
CA ALA A 382 9.57 2.19 -1.82
C ALA A 382 9.79 3.41 -0.90
N LEU A 383 9.23 4.58 -1.27
CA LEU A 383 9.33 5.80 -0.47
C LEU A 383 8.71 5.63 0.94
N ILE A 384 7.47 5.11 1.03
CA ILE A 384 6.80 4.96 2.32
C ILE A 384 7.45 3.91 3.21
N ILE A 385 8.11 2.90 2.64
CA ILE A 385 8.90 1.90 3.37
C ILE A 385 10.14 2.59 3.96
N LEU A 386 10.96 3.27 3.14
CA LEU A 386 12.17 3.96 3.60
C LEU A 386 11.87 4.99 4.71
N LEU A 387 10.79 5.76 4.57
CA LEU A 387 10.38 6.72 5.61
C LEU A 387 10.10 6.04 6.95
N ARG A 388 9.49 4.85 6.95
CA ARG A 388 9.22 4.08 8.16
C ARG A 388 10.49 3.59 8.84
N PHE A 389 11.46 3.10 8.06
CA PHE A 389 12.78 2.74 8.57
C PHE A 389 13.49 3.93 9.25
N GLY A 390 13.44 5.11 8.64
CA GLY A 390 13.94 6.33 9.26
C GLY A 390 13.21 6.67 10.56
N LEU A 391 11.89 6.54 10.60
CA LEU A 391 11.10 6.78 11.80
C LEU A 391 11.43 5.80 12.94
N CYS A 392 11.66 4.51 12.64
CA CYS A 392 12.13 3.53 13.62
C CYS A 392 13.44 3.98 14.27
N GLY A 393 14.41 4.41 13.45
CA GLY A 393 15.69 4.93 13.94
C GLY A 393 15.50 6.18 14.81
N LEU A 394 14.66 7.12 14.37
CA LEU A 394 14.36 8.34 15.10
C LEU A 394 13.75 8.08 16.48
N THR A 395 12.65 7.31 16.55
CA THR A 395 11.92 7.11 17.80
C THR A 395 12.73 6.30 18.80
N CYS A 396 13.46 5.27 18.35
CA CYS A 396 14.37 4.51 19.19
C CYS A 396 15.52 5.39 19.72
N ASN A 397 16.12 6.23 18.87
CA ASN A 397 17.18 7.15 19.31
C ASN A 397 16.71 8.10 20.41
N ILE A 398 15.52 8.69 20.25
CA ILE A 398 14.91 9.55 21.25
C ILE A 398 14.72 8.79 22.56
N PHE A 399 14.15 7.58 22.51
CA PHE A 399 13.95 6.75 23.69
C PHE A 399 15.28 6.46 24.41
N LEU A 400 16.27 5.90 23.71
CA LEU A 400 17.56 5.53 24.29
C LEU A 400 18.24 6.70 24.99
N ARG A 401 18.23 7.87 24.37
CA ARG A 401 18.90 9.06 24.91
C ARG A 401 18.18 9.68 26.11
N LYS A 402 16.84 9.64 26.11
CA LYS A 402 16.03 10.20 27.20
C LYS A 402 15.93 9.25 28.40
N CYS A 403 15.92 7.94 28.16
CA CYS A 403 15.68 6.94 29.21
C CYS A 403 16.96 6.33 29.78
N VAL A 404 18.03 6.24 28.98
CA VAL A 404 19.32 5.70 29.43
C VAL A 404 20.32 6.82 29.64
N ARG A 405 20.91 7.35 28.56
CA ARG A 405 21.90 8.44 28.63
C ARG A 405 22.06 9.10 27.27
N PRO A 406 22.19 10.43 27.16
CA PRO A 406 22.50 11.07 25.89
C PRO A 406 23.94 10.77 25.47
N ASN A 407 24.11 10.07 24.34
CA ASN A 407 25.41 9.75 23.77
C ASN A 407 25.31 9.67 22.24
N PHE A 408 26.29 10.18 21.50
CA PHE A 408 26.36 10.09 20.04
C PHE A 408 26.30 8.63 19.55
N SER A 409 26.90 7.70 20.29
CA SER A 409 26.85 6.27 19.97
C SER A 409 25.43 5.68 19.96
N SER A 410 24.42 6.37 20.48
CA SER A 410 23.00 5.95 20.36
C SER A 410 22.59 5.71 18.91
N ILE A 411 23.21 6.41 17.95
CA ILE A 411 22.96 6.25 16.52
C ILE A 411 23.16 4.79 16.08
N ILE A 412 24.21 4.12 16.57
CA ILE A 412 24.50 2.71 16.23
C ILE A 412 23.32 1.81 16.61
N PHE A 413 22.83 1.97 17.85
CA PHE A 413 21.75 1.14 18.40
C PHE A 413 20.39 1.47 17.80
N SER A 414 20.12 2.75 17.53
CA SER A 414 18.89 3.13 16.83
C SER A 414 18.89 2.68 15.36
N THR A 415 20.05 2.68 14.70
CA THR A 415 20.18 2.13 13.34
C THR A 415 20.04 0.61 13.35
N ALA A 416 20.60 -0.08 14.34
CA ALA A 416 20.36 -1.51 14.55
C ALA A 416 18.88 -1.82 14.76
N TYR A 417 18.15 -0.97 15.48
CA TYR A 417 16.69 -1.13 15.66
C TYR A 417 15.90 -0.90 14.37
N ALA A 418 16.31 0.07 13.57
CA ALA A 418 15.71 0.30 12.27
C ALA A 418 15.99 -0.85 11.28
N LEU A 419 17.17 -1.48 11.36
CA LEU A 419 17.65 -2.49 10.43
C LEU A 419 17.72 -3.90 11.05
N MET A 420 16.91 -4.18 12.06
CA MET A 420 16.82 -5.52 12.65
C MET A 420 16.16 -6.49 11.66
N GLY A 421 16.39 -7.78 11.84
CA GLY A 421 15.89 -8.84 10.96
C GLY A 421 14.38 -8.72 10.71
N TYR A 422 13.59 -8.55 11.76
CA TYR A 422 12.14 -8.32 11.67
C TYR A 422 11.74 -7.19 10.72
N THR A 423 12.35 -6.01 10.83
CA THR A 423 11.99 -4.85 9.99
C THR A 423 12.34 -5.08 8.53
N LEU A 424 13.48 -5.76 8.26
CA LEU A 424 13.95 -6.05 6.92
C LEU A 424 13.06 -7.09 6.22
N MET A 425 12.74 -8.19 6.91
CA MET A 425 11.81 -9.22 6.43
C MET A 425 10.42 -8.63 6.13
N ASN A 426 9.92 -7.74 6.99
CA ASN A 426 8.57 -7.18 6.85
C ASN A 426 8.53 -5.88 6.04
N ALA A 427 9.50 -5.60 5.18
CA ALA A 427 9.50 -4.41 4.34
C ALA A 427 8.25 -4.33 3.44
N GLU A 428 7.84 -5.45 2.85
CA GLU A 428 6.60 -5.53 2.05
C GLU A 428 5.32 -5.38 2.90
N ASN A 429 5.35 -5.89 4.13
CA ASN A 429 4.32 -5.72 5.16
C ASN A 429 4.48 -4.36 5.86
N TYR A 430 4.54 -3.26 5.11
CA TYR A 430 4.98 -1.96 5.59
C TYR A 430 4.27 -1.47 6.87
N PHE A 431 2.99 -1.83 7.08
CA PHE A 431 2.21 -1.42 8.25
C PHE A 431 2.59 -2.22 9.51
N PHE A 432 3.29 -3.36 9.40
CA PHE A 432 3.89 -4.05 10.55
C PHE A 432 4.96 -3.20 11.22
N ILE A 433 5.68 -2.41 10.41
CA ILE A 433 6.74 -1.50 10.88
C ILE A 433 6.15 -0.36 11.73
N ASP A 434 4.86 -0.06 11.62
CA ASP A 434 4.22 0.98 12.43
C ASP A 434 4.27 0.64 13.94
N GLY A 435 4.18 -0.65 14.30
CA GLY A 435 4.40 -1.10 15.68
C GLY A 435 5.83 -0.78 16.18
N VAL A 436 6.82 -0.98 15.31
CA VAL A 436 8.24 -0.70 15.57
C VAL A 436 8.48 0.80 15.79
N ILE A 437 7.84 1.65 14.99
CA ILE A 437 7.93 3.12 15.14
C ILE A 437 7.39 3.57 16.50
N PHE A 438 6.23 3.06 16.90
CA PHE A 438 5.51 3.55 18.07
C PHE A 438 5.96 2.94 19.41
N LEU A 439 6.52 1.74 19.42
CA LEU A 439 6.98 1.08 20.65
C LEU A 439 7.90 1.99 21.49
N PRO A 440 8.99 2.59 20.95
CA PRO A 440 9.84 3.49 21.73
C PRO A 440 9.12 4.70 22.30
N LEU A 441 8.10 5.23 21.61
CA LEU A 441 7.30 6.38 22.07
C LEU A 441 6.38 5.99 23.23
N VAL A 442 5.73 4.82 23.15
CA VAL A 442 4.90 4.26 24.22
C VAL A 442 5.74 4.05 25.48
N LEU A 443 6.91 3.43 25.34
CA LEU A 443 7.81 3.19 26.47
C LEU A 443 8.39 4.50 27.04
N LEU A 444 8.72 5.48 26.19
CA LEU A 444 9.11 6.82 26.65
C LEU A 444 8.00 7.50 27.45
N GLY A 445 6.74 7.28 27.07
CA GLY A 445 5.56 7.70 27.84
C GLY A 445 5.51 7.05 29.22
N LEU A 446 5.71 5.72 29.30
CA LEU A 446 5.78 4.99 30.56
C LEU A 446 6.90 5.50 31.46
N GLU A 447 8.07 5.75 30.89
CA GLU A 447 9.22 6.30 31.58
C GLU A 447 8.90 7.66 32.23
N LYS A 448 8.19 8.54 31.50
CA LYS A 448 7.72 9.81 32.06
C LYS A 448 6.77 9.64 33.24
N ILE A 449 5.96 8.57 33.27
CA ILE A 449 5.12 8.23 34.44
C ILE A 449 6.03 7.88 35.64
N PHE A 450 7.03 7.01 35.44
CA PHE A 450 7.98 6.65 36.50
C PHE A 450 8.77 7.85 37.04
N TYR A 451 9.15 8.80 36.18
CA TYR A 451 9.89 10.03 36.57
C TYR A 451 8.98 11.22 36.98
N SER A 452 7.66 11.04 37.05
CA SER A 452 6.67 12.07 37.46
C SER A 452 6.46 13.24 36.48
N HIS A 453 6.83 13.08 35.21
CA HIS A 453 6.63 14.10 34.17
C HIS A 453 5.23 14.05 33.52
N GLY A 454 4.42 13.05 33.88
CA GLY A 454 3.00 12.93 33.53
C GLY A 454 2.70 11.86 32.46
N PRO A 455 1.45 11.40 32.39
CA PRO A 455 1.04 10.21 31.63
C PRO A 455 0.71 10.50 30.16
N PHE A 456 0.55 11.76 29.78
CA PHE A 456 -0.05 12.13 28.49
C PHE A 456 0.72 11.63 27.27
N LEU A 457 2.05 11.55 27.33
CA LEU A 457 2.80 10.97 26.21
C LEU A 457 2.41 9.50 26.02
N TYR A 458 2.32 8.71 27.10
CA TYR A 458 1.87 7.31 27.05
C TYR A 458 0.45 7.21 26.49
N VAL A 459 -0.48 8.02 26.99
CA VAL A 459 -1.88 8.05 26.53
C VAL A 459 -1.96 8.29 25.03
N PHE A 460 -1.31 9.35 24.53
CA PHE A 460 -1.40 9.73 23.12
C PHE A 460 -0.61 8.79 22.19
N SER A 461 0.56 8.28 22.62
CA SER A 461 1.31 7.32 21.80
C SER A 461 0.58 5.97 21.72
N LEU A 462 -0.06 5.53 22.80
CA LEU A 462 -0.84 4.30 22.83
C LEU A 462 -2.11 4.45 21.97
N ALA A 463 -2.83 5.57 22.14
CA ALA A 463 -3.98 5.89 21.30
C ALA A 463 -3.60 5.93 19.81
N ALA A 464 -2.48 6.56 19.47
CA ALA A 464 -2.02 6.68 18.10
C ALA A 464 -1.73 5.31 17.47
N ILE A 465 -1.03 4.41 18.16
CA ILE A 465 -0.77 3.08 17.58
C ILE A 465 -2.04 2.24 17.48
N ILE A 466 -2.95 2.28 18.47
CA ILE A 466 -4.24 1.55 18.36
C ILE A 466 -5.08 2.10 17.20
N PHE A 467 -5.03 3.40 16.95
CA PHE A 467 -5.72 4.04 15.84
C PHE A 467 -5.11 3.72 14.48
N ILE A 468 -3.77 3.74 14.38
CA ILE A 468 -3.03 3.46 13.14
C ILE A 468 -3.10 1.98 12.77
N ASN A 469 -2.95 1.11 13.77
CA ASN A 469 -3.08 -0.32 13.61
C ASN A 469 -3.41 -0.96 14.97
N PHE A 470 -4.68 -1.33 15.14
CA PHE A 470 -5.16 -1.87 16.42
C PHE A 470 -4.48 -3.19 16.80
N TYR A 471 -4.01 -3.96 15.83
CA TYR A 471 -3.39 -5.27 16.05
C TYR A 471 -1.99 -5.15 16.69
N PHE A 472 -1.13 -4.30 16.13
CA PHE A 472 0.15 -3.95 16.76
C PHE A 472 -0.06 -3.11 18.04
N GLY A 473 -1.11 -2.29 18.09
CA GLY A 473 -1.52 -1.58 19.29
C GLY A 473 -1.86 -2.52 20.45
N TYR A 474 -2.56 -3.64 20.17
CA TYR A 474 -2.84 -4.69 21.15
C TYR A 474 -1.55 -5.33 21.69
N MET A 475 -0.64 -5.76 20.80
CA MET A 475 0.65 -6.37 21.19
C MET A 475 1.49 -5.41 22.04
N ILE A 476 1.57 -4.14 21.65
CA ILE A 476 2.31 -3.11 22.42
C ILE A 476 1.63 -2.79 23.74
N CYS A 477 0.29 -2.83 23.79
CA CYS A 477 -0.45 -2.68 25.04
C CYS A 477 -0.12 -3.82 26.01
N LEU A 478 -0.12 -5.08 25.54
CA LEU A 478 0.28 -6.24 26.34
C LEU A 478 1.74 -6.15 26.78
N PHE A 479 2.66 -5.80 25.88
CA PHE A 479 4.06 -5.59 26.22
C PHE A 479 4.26 -4.46 27.25
N SER A 480 3.46 -3.38 27.17
CA SER A 480 3.52 -2.28 28.13
C SER A 480 3.28 -2.74 29.57
N PHE A 481 2.44 -3.75 29.77
CA PHE A 481 2.17 -4.35 31.07
C PHE A 481 3.41 -5.08 31.61
N PHE A 482 4.01 -5.96 30.80
CA PHE A 482 5.24 -6.65 31.16
C PHE A 482 6.40 -5.68 31.39
N TYR A 483 6.49 -4.62 30.59
CA TYR A 483 7.48 -3.57 30.76
C TYR A 483 7.29 -2.83 32.09
N VAL A 484 6.06 -2.49 32.49
CA VAL A 484 5.78 -1.88 33.81
C VAL A 484 6.22 -2.81 34.95
N ILE A 485 5.92 -4.12 34.85
CA ILE A 485 6.39 -5.11 35.83
C ILE A 485 7.92 -5.12 35.88
N TYR A 486 8.60 -5.27 34.74
CA TYR A 486 10.05 -5.20 34.63
C TYR A 486 10.62 -3.95 35.30
N ARG A 487 10.01 -2.78 35.03
CA ARG A 487 10.42 -1.49 35.60
C ARG A 487 10.24 -1.42 37.11
N ILE A 488 9.16 -1.97 37.65
CA ILE A 488 8.94 -2.09 39.09
C ILE A 488 9.96 -3.05 39.72
N LEU A 489 10.26 -4.16 39.05
CA LEU A 489 11.23 -5.16 39.51
C LEU A 489 12.65 -4.59 39.56
N ILE A 490 13.09 -3.79 38.59
CA ILE A 490 14.46 -3.22 38.63
C ILE A 490 14.57 -2.03 39.58
N SER A 491 13.55 -1.16 39.64
CA SER A 491 13.61 0.03 40.47
C SER A 491 13.75 -0.31 41.96
N THR A 492 14.48 0.52 42.71
CA THR A 492 14.73 0.37 44.17
C THR A 492 13.47 0.69 45.00
N VAL A 493 12.32 0.16 44.58
CA VAL A 493 10.97 0.41 45.11
C VAL A 493 10.82 0.04 46.58
N LYS A 494 11.71 -0.79 47.13
CA LYS A 494 11.76 -1.04 48.58
C LYS A 494 11.99 0.22 49.43
N GLN A 495 12.43 1.34 48.85
CA GLN A 495 12.65 2.61 49.58
C GLN A 495 11.56 3.67 49.37
N ASP A 496 10.61 3.50 48.44
CA ASP A 496 9.56 4.52 48.19
C ASP A 496 8.20 3.92 47.75
N PRO A 497 7.38 3.43 48.71
CA PRO A 497 6.03 2.93 48.46
C PRO A 497 5.08 3.98 47.85
N ILE A 498 5.39 5.27 48.04
CA ILE A 498 4.60 6.41 47.54
C ILE A 498 4.70 6.46 46.01
N ARG A 499 5.81 5.99 45.43
CA ARG A 499 5.99 5.90 43.97
C ARG A 499 5.09 4.84 43.33
N PHE A 500 4.87 3.69 43.97
CA PHE A 500 3.98 2.64 43.47
C PHE A 500 2.50 3.07 43.48
N LYS A 501 2.05 3.68 44.59
CA LYS A 501 0.70 4.26 44.73
C LYS A 501 0.41 5.36 43.70
N ARG A 502 1.44 5.88 43.01
CA ARG A 502 1.32 6.90 41.97
C ARG A 502 1.41 6.33 40.55
N VAL A 503 2.33 5.41 40.29
CA VAL A 503 2.57 4.89 38.92
C VAL A 503 1.41 4.03 38.45
N LEU A 504 0.94 3.08 39.26
CA LEU A 504 -0.08 2.11 38.83
C LEU A 504 -1.41 2.79 38.43
N PRO A 505 -1.98 3.74 39.20
CA PRO A 505 -3.19 4.43 38.77
C PRO A 505 -2.99 5.28 37.51
N GLN A 506 -1.82 5.91 37.34
CA GLN A 506 -1.52 6.70 36.14
C GLN A 506 -1.35 5.82 34.91
N TYR A 507 -0.76 4.64 35.07
CA TYR A 507 -0.67 3.63 34.02
C TYR A 507 -2.06 3.12 33.66
N CYS A 508 -2.81 2.54 34.61
CA CYS A 508 -4.13 1.96 34.34
C CYS A 508 -5.10 2.99 33.74
N LEU A 509 -5.23 4.19 34.33
CA LEU A 509 -6.07 5.25 33.77
C LEU A 509 -5.53 5.71 32.40
N GLY A 510 -4.21 5.78 32.24
CA GLY A 510 -3.59 6.15 30.98
C GLY A 510 -3.87 5.13 29.86
N THR A 511 -3.84 3.84 30.17
CA THR A 511 -4.16 2.74 29.24
C THR A 511 -5.63 2.82 28.84
N LEU A 512 -6.54 2.95 29.81
CA LEU A 512 -7.98 3.07 29.55
C LEU A 512 -8.30 4.30 28.68
N LEU A 513 -7.67 5.45 28.96
CA LEU A 513 -7.85 6.66 28.15
C LEU A 513 -7.19 6.55 26.78
N GLY A 514 -6.05 5.85 26.65
CA GLY A 514 -5.41 5.59 25.37
C GLY A 514 -6.29 4.74 24.46
N ILE A 515 -6.84 3.65 24.98
CA ILE A 515 -7.84 2.81 24.27
C ILE A 515 -9.09 3.64 23.97
N GLY A 516 -9.60 4.37 24.97
CA GLY A 516 -10.80 5.20 24.86
C GLY A 516 -10.71 6.28 23.78
N LEU A 517 -9.53 6.87 23.55
CA LEU A 517 -9.29 7.80 22.45
C LEU A 517 -9.33 7.17 21.06
N ALA A 518 -8.99 5.88 20.96
CA ALA A 518 -9.02 5.14 19.70
C ALA A 518 -10.40 4.51 19.41
N CYS A 519 -11.32 4.50 20.38
CA CYS A 519 -12.63 3.86 20.27
C CYS A 519 -13.50 4.34 19.10
N LEU A 520 -13.29 5.56 18.59
CA LEU A 520 -14.01 6.06 17.41
C LEU A 520 -13.82 5.17 16.17
N LEU A 521 -12.63 4.57 16.04
CA LEU A 521 -12.28 3.64 14.96
C LEU A 521 -12.28 2.20 15.48
N PHE A 522 -11.75 1.99 16.69
CA PHE A 522 -11.54 0.65 17.24
C PHE A 522 -12.84 -0.12 17.53
N ILE A 523 -13.88 0.55 18.07
CA ILE A 523 -15.17 -0.11 18.36
C ILE A 523 -15.86 -0.59 17.08
N PRO A 524 -16.09 0.25 16.06
CA PRO A 524 -16.74 -0.24 14.84
C PRO A 524 -15.90 -1.33 14.16
N THR A 525 -14.57 -1.25 14.19
CA THR A 525 -13.71 -2.32 13.65
C THR A 525 -13.90 -3.65 14.39
N ILE A 526 -13.97 -3.67 15.73
CA ILE A 526 -14.22 -4.92 16.49
C ILE A 526 -15.58 -5.52 16.12
N VAL A 527 -16.62 -4.68 16.02
CA VAL A 527 -17.97 -5.14 15.64
C VAL A 527 -17.94 -5.79 14.26
N GLN A 528 -17.27 -5.17 13.29
CA GLN A 528 -17.16 -5.74 11.94
C GLN A 528 -16.34 -7.03 11.91
N LEU A 529 -15.22 -7.10 12.65
CA LEU A 529 -14.41 -8.31 12.74
C LEU A 529 -15.12 -9.49 13.41
N SER A 530 -16.06 -9.22 14.33
CA SER A 530 -16.85 -10.27 14.98
C SER A 530 -17.78 -11.02 14.02
N HIS A 531 -18.04 -10.46 12.85
CA HIS A 531 -18.79 -11.08 11.77
C HIS A 531 -17.88 -11.81 10.75
N GLY A 532 -16.55 -11.77 10.94
CA GLY A 532 -15.57 -12.40 10.06
C GLY A 532 -15.54 -13.93 10.16
N THR A 533 -14.71 -14.57 9.34
CA THR A 533 -14.62 -16.03 9.20
C THR A 533 -13.66 -16.72 10.18
N LYS A 534 -13.02 -15.98 11.09
CA LYS A 534 -12.00 -16.53 12.00
C LYS A 534 -12.65 -17.03 13.29
N GLU A 535 -12.66 -18.34 13.48
CA GLU A 535 -13.20 -18.99 14.67
C GLU A 535 -12.12 -19.36 15.69
N LEU A 536 -12.52 -19.43 16.97
CA LEU A 536 -11.69 -19.96 18.04
C LEU A 536 -11.80 -21.48 18.07
N THR A 537 -10.73 -22.19 17.73
CA THR A 537 -10.69 -23.65 17.77
C THR A 537 -9.95 -24.17 19.01
N PRO A 538 -10.22 -25.41 19.47
CA PRO A 538 -9.49 -26.02 20.59
C PRO A 538 -7.97 -26.04 20.41
N ASP A 539 -7.50 -26.16 19.16
CA ASP A 539 -6.07 -26.18 18.81
C ASP A 539 -5.34 -24.87 19.14
N HIS A 540 -6.06 -23.77 19.39
CA HIS A 540 -5.46 -22.52 19.84
C HIS A 540 -5.02 -22.55 21.32
N PHE A 541 -5.48 -23.54 22.09
CA PHE A 541 -5.25 -23.61 23.54
C PHE A 541 -4.21 -24.67 23.96
N THR A 542 -3.41 -25.16 23.02
CA THR A 542 -2.41 -26.20 23.29
C THR A 542 -1.09 -25.63 23.79
N PHE A 543 -0.36 -26.41 24.60
CA PHE A 543 0.98 -26.08 25.09
C PHE A 543 2.08 -26.69 24.21
N GLU A 544 1.72 -27.11 23.00
CA GLU A 544 2.67 -27.74 22.07
C GLU A 544 3.75 -26.74 21.64
N PRO A 545 4.98 -27.21 21.45
CA PRO A 545 6.06 -26.37 20.96
C PRO A 545 5.86 -26.04 19.48
N ASN A 546 5.92 -24.76 19.12
CA ASN A 546 5.87 -24.33 17.72
C ASN A 546 7.13 -24.73 16.93
N PHE A 547 8.30 -24.74 17.59
CA PHE A 547 9.60 -25.12 17.04
C PHE A 547 10.56 -25.49 18.19
N GLN A 548 11.76 -26.03 17.91
CA GLN A 548 12.71 -26.34 18.99
C GLN A 548 13.39 -25.08 19.50
N LEU A 549 13.36 -24.82 20.82
CA LEU A 549 13.84 -23.56 21.38
C LEU A 549 15.31 -23.21 21.01
N PHE A 550 16.16 -24.22 20.82
CA PHE A 550 17.56 -24.02 20.41
C PHE A 550 17.72 -23.50 18.97
N ASP A 551 16.68 -23.62 18.12
CA ASP A 551 16.66 -23.07 16.76
C ASP A 551 16.62 -21.53 16.74
N LEU A 552 16.42 -20.86 17.89
CA LEU A 552 16.60 -19.40 18.01
C LEU A 552 18.06 -18.97 18.00
N ILE A 553 18.97 -19.84 18.44
CA ILE A 553 20.40 -19.49 18.53
C ILE A 553 20.98 -19.08 17.18
N PRO A 554 20.84 -19.84 16.08
CA PRO A 554 21.35 -19.41 14.77
C PRO A 554 20.72 -18.10 14.28
N LYS A 555 19.48 -17.75 14.70
CA LYS A 555 18.76 -16.55 14.25
C LYS A 555 19.35 -15.22 14.75
N ILE A 556 20.39 -15.26 15.58
CA ILE A 556 21.17 -14.07 15.96
C ILE A 556 22.38 -13.83 15.02
N PHE A 557 22.63 -14.70 14.03
CA PHE A 557 23.73 -14.50 13.09
C PHE A 557 23.31 -13.68 11.87
N THR A 558 24.28 -13.00 11.27
CA THR A 558 24.13 -12.28 10.01
C THR A 558 23.73 -13.24 8.91
N GLY A 559 22.68 -12.92 8.15
CA GLY A 559 22.20 -13.77 7.05
C GLY A 559 21.33 -14.94 7.49
N ALA A 560 20.95 -15.03 8.77
CA ALA A 560 20.13 -16.14 9.27
C ALA A 560 18.66 -16.14 8.79
N TYR A 561 18.25 -15.10 8.05
CA TYR A 561 16.93 -15.04 7.42
C TYR A 561 16.82 -16.03 6.26
N SER A 562 15.68 -16.70 6.17
CA SER A 562 15.34 -17.66 5.12
C SER A 562 13.90 -17.50 4.67
N ASP A 563 13.65 -17.86 3.41
CA ASP A 563 12.32 -17.77 2.82
C ASP A 563 11.25 -18.56 3.59
N SER A 564 11.64 -19.65 4.26
CA SER A 564 10.74 -20.45 5.10
C SER A 564 10.25 -19.73 6.36
N ASP A 565 10.95 -18.68 6.81
CA ASP A 565 10.60 -17.94 8.03
C ASP A 565 9.27 -17.18 7.89
N ARG A 566 8.85 -16.87 6.66
CA ARG A 566 7.54 -16.26 6.39
C ARG A 566 6.40 -17.28 6.40
N GLY A 567 6.69 -18.57 6.31
CA GLY A 567 5.70 -19.65 6.34
C GLY A 567 5.11 -19.87 7.73
N ASN A 568 4.03 -20.66 7.81
CA ASN A 568 3.35 -20.96 9.08
C ASN A 568 4.23 -21.71 10.11
N LEU A 569 5.29 -22.37 9.64
CA LEU A 569 6.28 -23.08 10.46
C LEU A 569 7.61 -22.31 10.58
N GLY A 570 7.62 -21.02 10.24
CA GLY A 570 8.80 -20.18 10.32
C GLY A 570 9.36 -20.07 11.74
N ILE A 571 10.62 -19.66 11.86
CA ILE A 571 11.29 -19.42 13.16
C ILE A 571 11.48 -17.90 13.32
N PRO A 572 11.38 -17.34 14.55
CA PRO A 572 11.50 -15.90 14.74
C PRO A 572 12.83 -15.30 14.23
N VAL A 573 12.75 -14.17 13.50
CA VAL A 573 13.92 -13.47 12.92
C VAL A 573 14.43 -12.40 13.88
N ILE A 574 15.19 -12.83 14.89
CA ILE A 574 15.60 -12.01 16.04
C ILE A 574 16.93 -11.26 15.87
N PHE A 575 17.60 -11.37 14.72
CA PHE A 575 18.86 -10.67 14.44
C PHE A 575 18.73 -9.16 14.71
N SER A 576 19.63 -8.64 15.54
CA SER A 576 19.65 -7.23 15.95
C SER A 576 20.99 -6.55 15.63
N GLY A 577 21.92 -7.27 14.98
CA GLY A 577 23.29 -6.85 14.75
C GLY A 577 24.25 -7.46 15.77
N ILE A 578 25.39 -7.92 15.27
CA ILE A 578 26.41 -8.62 16.07
C ILE A 578 26.93 -7.75 17.23
N PHE A 579 27.03 -6.43 17.02
CA PHE A 579 27.49 -5.53 18.06
C PHE A 579 26.49 -5.38 19.23
N PRO A 580 25.19 -5.09 19.00
CA PRO A 580 24.16 -5.16 20.03
C PRO A 580 24.06 -6.51 20.76
N GLU A 581 24.14 -7.63 20.04
CA GLU A 581 24.05 -8.97 20.64
C GLU A 581 25.23 -9.26 21.56
N LEU A 582 26.45 -8.95 21.10
CA LEU A 582 27.67 -9.05 21.91
C LEU A 582 27.58 -8.20 23.19
N LEU A 583 27.08 -6.97 23.08
CA LEU A 583 26.91 -6.09 24.24
C LEU A 583 25.80 -6.56 25.18
N THR A 584 24.79 -7.27 24.67
CA THR A 584 23.76 -7.90 25.50
C THR A 584 24.32 -9.07 26.29
N LEU A 585 25.19 -9.89 25.69
CA LEU A 585 25.96 -10.88 26.44
C LEU A 585 26.80 -10.21 27.54
N PHE A 586 27.49 -9.12 27.20
CA PHE A 586 28.26 -8.36 28.19
C PHE A 586 27.38 -7.74 29.26
N TYR A 587 26.15 -7.32 28.98
CA TYR A 587 25.20 -6.79 29.99
C TYR A 587 25.06 -7.76 31.17
N PHE A 588 24.84 -9.05 30.88
CA PHE A 588 24.68 -10.09 31.91
C PHE A 588 26.00 -10.39 32.65
N LEU A 589 27.14 -10.14 32.04
CA LEU A 589 28.46 -10.32 32.65
C LEU A 589 29.00 -9.06 33.37
N ASN A 590 28.46 -7.88 33.06
CA ASN A 590 28.99 -6.59 33.48
C ASN A 590 28.93 -6.41 35.01
N ARG A 591 30.03 -5.97 35.63
CA ARG A 591 30.10 -5.80 37.09
C ARG A 591 29.36 -4.58 37.62
N ASN A 592 29.13 -3.57 36.78
CA ASN A 592 28.44 -2.34 37.16
C ASN A 592 26.91 -2.52 37.20
N ILE A 593 26.40 -3.58 36.58
CA ILE A 593 24.96 -3.87 36.51
C ILE A 593 24.60 -4.84 37.63
N THR A 594 23.54 -4.51 38.37
CA THR A 594 23.16 -5.28 39.56
C THR A 594 22.60 -6.65 39.19
N ARG A 595 22.74 -7.65 40.08
CA ARG A 595 22.13 -8.99 39.87
C ARG A 595 20.61 -8.92 39.70
N LYS A 596 19.96 -7.95 40.35
CA LYS A 596 18.52 -7.71 40.27
C LYS A 596 18.10 -7.25 38.87
N GLU A 597 18.82 -6.30 38.30
CA GLU A 597 18.60 -5.82 36.91
C GLU A 597 18.84 -6.93 35.90
N LYS A 598 19.90 -7.73 36.09
CA LYS A 598 20.19 -8.88 35.25
C LYS A 598 19.07 -9.91 35.29
N LEU A 599 18.63 -10.31 36.48
CA LEU A 599 17.56 -11.31 36.61
C LEU A 599 16.25 -10.81 35.98
N ALA A 600 15.86 -9.55 36.26
CA ALA A 600 14.64 -8.99 35.67
C ALA A 600 14.72 -8.87 34.14
N SER A 601 15.87 -8.44 33.60
CA SER A 601 16.08 -8.37 32.14
C SER A 601 16.09 -9.76 31.50
N PHE A 602 16.71 -10.75 32.15
CA PHE A 602 16.69 -12.14 31.68
C PHE A 602 15.27 -12.71 31.70
N SER A 603 14.50 -12.49 32.77
CA SER A 603 13.11 -12.92 32.85
C SER A 603 12.24 -12.31 31.75
N LEU A 604 12.45 -11.04 31.38
CA LEU A 604 11.71 -10.40 30.29
C LEU A 604 12.05 -11.01 28.93
N LEU A 605 13.34 -11.23 28.63
CA LEU A 605 13.76 -11.91 27.40
C LEU A 605 13.28 -13.36 27.34
N ALA A 606 13.40 -14.10 28.45
CA ALA A 606 12.93 -15.48 28.55
C ALA A 606 11.42 -15.58 28.36
N MET A 607 10.63 -14.66 28.92
CA MET A 607 9.19 -14.59 28.70
C MET A 607 8.85 -14.43 27.22
N LEU A 608 9.59 -13.58 26.48
CA LEU A 608 9.37 -13.40 25.04
C LEU A 608 9.78 -14.65 24.25
N ALA A 609 10.95 -15.23 24.54
CA ALA A 609 11.42 -16.44 23.88
C ALA A 609 10.51 -17.66 24.13
N ILE A 610 10.02 -17.83 25.35
CA ILE A 610 9.05 -18.88 25.70
C ILE A 610 7.70 -18.61 25.00
N SER A 611 7.33 -17.35 24.78
CA SER A 611 6.12 -17.03 24.03
C SER A 611 6.19 -17.49 22.58
N PHE A 612 7.35 -17.35 21.92
CA PHE A 612 7.53 -17.89 20.57
C PHE A 612 7.40 -19.41 20.53
N HIS A 613 7.95 -20.07 21.56
CA HIS A 613 8.00 -21.53 21.62
C HIS A 613 6.65 -22.16 21.97
N VAL A 614 5.88 -21.59 22.90
CA VAL A 614 4.64 -22.20 23.41
C VAL A 614 3.44 -21.68 22.63
N ARG A 615 2.75 -22.55 21.90
CA ARG A 615 1.61 -22.22 21.04
C ARG A 615 0.53 -21.36 21.72
N LEU A 616 0.07 -21.73 22.93
CA LEU A 616 -0.91 -20.93 23.66
C LEU A 616 -0.43 -19.49 23.91
N LEU A 617 0.84 -19.31 24.29
CA LEU A 617 1.37 -17.98 24.58
C LEU A 617 1.49 -17.15 23.29
N ASP A 618 1.90 -17.79 22.21
CA ASP A 618 1.93 -17.20 20.88
C ASP A 618 0.53 -16.71 20.46
N MET A 619 -0.49 -17.57 20.57
CA MET A 619 -1.88 -17.21 20.28
C MET A 619 -2.37 -16.04 21.12
N ILE A 620 -1.96 -15.90 22.39
CA ILE A 620 -2.32 -14.73 23.23
C ILE A 620 -1.80 -13.43 22.59
N TRP A 621 -0.59 -13.41 22.02
CA TRP A 621 -0.06 -12.23 21.32
C TRP A 621 -0.86 -11.89 20.06
N HIS A 622 -1.48 -12.88 19.44
CA HIS A 622 -2.35 -12.70 18.26
C HIS A 622 -3.84 -12.51 18.58
N GLY A 623 -4.19 -12.35 19.87
CA GLY A 623 -5.58 -12.20 20.30
C GLY A 623 -6.41 -13.46 20.04
N PHE A 624 -5.78 -14.63 20.15
CA PHE A 624 -6.31 -15.97 19.91
C PHE A 624 -6.73 -16.27 18.46
N ASN A 625 -6.28 -15.44 17.51
CA ASN A 625 -6.40 -15.73 16.09
C ASN A 625 -5.11 -16.32 15.57
N SER A 626 -5.17 -17.50 14.93
CA SER A 626 -4.00 -18.06 14.27
C SER A 626 -3.53 -17.12 13.15
N PRO A 627 -2.26 -16.68 13.17
CA PRO A 627 -1.67 -15.96 12.06
C PRO A 627 -1.52 -16.90 10.86
N ILE A 628 -1.63 -16.34 9.66
CA ILE A 628 -1.29 -17.00 8.40
C ILE A 628 -0.11 -16.23 7.85
N GLY A 629 1.01 -16.93 7.71
CA GLY A 629 2.31 -16.32 7.43
C GLY A 629 2.79 -15.38 8.54
N TRP A 630 4.11 -15.26 8.66
CA TRP A 630 4.80 -14.47 9.69
C TRP A 630 4.24 -14.78 11.09
N PRO A 631 4.48 -15.99 11.61
CA PRO A 631 3.87 -16.44 12.87
C PRO A 631 4.19 -15.48 14.02
N TYR A 632 5.41 -14.95 14.13
CA TYR A 632 5.83 -14.17 15.30
C TYR A 632 5.82 -12.65 15.06
N ARG A 633 4.65 -12.08 14.75
CA ARG A 633 4.53 -10.64 14.43
C ARG A 633 4.98 -9.70 15.56
N TYR A 634 5.14 -10.18 16.79
CA TYR A 634 5.63 -9.42 17.96
C TYR A 634 7.13 -9.59 18.24
N GLU A 635 7.88 -10.31 17.42
CA GLU A 635 9.31 -10.60 17.69
C GLU A 635 10.20 -9.35 17.78
N PHE A 636 9.79 -8.24 17.15
CA PHE A 636 10.44 -6.94 17.28
C PHE A 636 10.56 -6.44 18.73
N LEU A 637 9.67 -6.91 19.63
CA LEU A 637 9.74 -6.62 21.06
C LEU A 637 11.00 -7.25 21.69
N PHE A 638 11.37 -8.46 21.26
CA PHE A 638 12.58 -9.15 21.72
C PHE A 638 13.83 -8.39 21.26
N SER A 639 13.92 -8.09 19.97
CA SER A 639 15.02 -7.33 19.38
C SER A 639 15.15 -5.93 20.00
N PHE A 640 14.04 -5.26 20.30
CA PHE A 640 14.04 -3.99 21.04
C PHE A 640 14.71 -4.14 22.42
N VAL A 641 14.33 -5.18 23.19
CA VAL A 641 14.91 -5.41 24.54
C VAL A 641 16.41 -5.70 24.42
N VAL A 642 16.84 -6.53 23.47
CA VAL A 642 18.27 -6.77 23.18
C VAL A 642 19.00 -5.45 22.96
N ILE A 643 18.53 -4.62 22.04
CA ILE A 643 19.16 -3.33 21.70
C ILE A 643 19.16 -2.36 22.89
N TYR A 644 18.09 -2.33 23.68
CA TYR A 644 17.99 -1.52 24.89
C TYR A 644 19.04 -1.93 25.94
N LEU A 645 19.17 -3.23 26.24
CA LEU A 645 20.17 -3.75 27.18
C LEU A 645 21.60 -3.54 26.67
N ALA A 646 21.82 -3.71 25.36
CA ALA A 646 23.09 -3.44 24.72
C ALA A 646 23.53 -1.98 24.91
N TYR A 647 22.61 -1.02 24.75
CA TYR A 647 22.89 0.39 24.96
C TYR A 647 23.17 0.74 26.43
N GLN A 648 22.45 0.11 27.36
CA GLN A 648 22.75 0.24 28.79
C GLN A 648 24.16 -0.28 29.10
N CYS A 649 24.53 -1.46 28.59
CA CYS A 649 25.87 -2.00 28.77
C CYS A 649 26.95 -1.12 28.15
N TRP A 650 26.68 -0.53 26.97
CA TRP A 650 27.59 0.44 26.34
C TRP A 650 27.81 1.68 27.21
N CYS A 651 26.76 2.18 27.86
CA CYS A 651 26.90 3.30 28.79
C CYS A 651 27.70 2.94 30.04
N GLU A 652 27.67 1.66 30.44
CA GLU A 652 28.42 1.08 31.57
C GLU A 652 29.63 0.23 31.13
N ILE A 653 30.24 0.57 29.99
CA ILE A 653 31.33 -0.22 29.38
C ILE A 653 32.54 -0.44 30.30
N SER A 654 32.75 0.47 31.27
CA SER A 654 33.82 0.38 32.26
C SER A 654 33.74 -0.85 33.17
N GLY A 655 32.55 -1.46 33.32
CA GLY A 655 32.38 -2.68 34.09
C GLY A 655 32.76 -3.97 33.34
N ILE A 656 33.17 -3.87 32.07
CA ILE A 656 33.70 -4.98 31.27
C ILE A 656 35.20 -5.12 31.52
N THR A 657 35.59 -6.14 32.29
CA THR A 657 37.00 -6.43 32.61
C THR A 657 37.67 -7.29 31.52
N SER A 658 39.01 -7.32 31.50
CA SER A 658 39.78 -8.15 30.56
C SER A 658 39.44 -9.64 30.66
N ASN A 659 39.14 -10.13 31.86
CA ASN A 659 38.77 -11.53 32.07
C ASN A 659 37.40 -11.83 31.45
N LEU A 660 36.46 -10.88 31.53
CA LEU A 660 35.14 -11.02 30.89
C LEU A 660 35.25 -11.03 29.37
N LEU A 661 36.16 -10.24 28.80
CA LEU A 661 36.44 -10.27 27.36
C LEU A 661 36.96 -11.64 26.92
N ALA A 662 37.90 -12.23 27.67
CA ALA A 662 38.39 -13.58 27.40
C ALA A 662 37.28 -14.65 27.52
N THR A 663 36.44 -14.57 28.57
CA THR A 663 35.28 -15.46 28.73
C THR A 663 34.29 -15.32 27.58
N ALA A 664 33.96 -14.10 27.16
CA ALA A 664 33.07 -13.87 26.03
C ALA A 664 33.65 -14.40 24.73
N SER A 665 34.96 -14.22 24.47
CA SER A 665 35.61 -14.80 23.30
C SER A 665 35.49 -16.34 23.25
N LEU A 666 35.66 -17.02 24.40
CA LEU A 666 35.46 -18.47 24.48
C LEU A 666 34.00 -18.87 24.22
N LEU A 667 33.04 -18.14 24.80
CA LEU A 667 31.62 -18.39 24.58
C LEU A 667 31.20 -18.21 23.12
N ILE A 668 31.72 -17.18 22.45
CA ILE A 668 31.42 -16.89 21.05
C ILE A 668 31.99 -17.97 20.14
N ILE A 669 33.21 -18.46 20.40
CA ILE A 669 33.78 -19.60 19.67
C ILE A 669 32.95 -20.86 19.90
N ALA A 670 32.59 -21.16 21.15
CA ALA A 670 31.76 -22.32 21.47
C ALA A 670 30.39 -22.24 20.78
N LEU A 671 29.80 -21.04 20.72
CA LEU A 671 28.53 -20.79 20.04
C LEU A 671 28.65 -20.97 18.52
N GLY A 672 29.70 -20.43 17.90
CA GLY A 672 29.95 -20.61 16.47
C GLY A 672 30.13 -22.08 16.09
N VAL A 673 30.91 -22.84 16.88
CA VAL A 673 31.09 -24.29 16.67
C VAL A 673 29.78 -25.06 16.89
N LEU A 674 28.98 -24.66 17.87
CA LEU A 674 27.66 -25.27 18.10
C LEU A 674 26.76 -25.06 16.88
N VAL A 675 26.62 -23.82 16.40
CA VAL A 675 25.78 -23.49 15.24
C VAL A 675 26.27 -24.18 13.97
N GLU A 676 27.58 -24.24 13.75
CA GLU A 676 28.17 -25.01 12.64
C GLU A 676 27.74 -26.49 12.70
N LYS A 677 27.79 -27.11 13.88
CA LYS A 677 27.40 -28.53 14.05
C LYS A 677 25.91 -28.81 13.92
N MET A 678 25.06 -27.79 14.07
CA MET A 678 23.62 -27.93 13.89
C MET A 678 23.22 -27.93 12.41
N ASP A 679 24.11 -27.55 11.50
CA ASP A 679 23.99 -27.69 10.03
C ASP A 679 22.68 -27.12 9.44
N TYR A 680 22.38 -25.86 9.76
CA TYR A 680 21.22 -25.17 9.21
C TYR A 680 21.43 -24.73 7.77
N GLY A 681 20.53 -25.13 6.86
CA GLY A 681 20.62 -24.82 5.43
C GLY A 681 20.54 -23.33 5.04
N PHE A 682 20.14 -22.46 5.97
CA PHE A 682 20.06 -21.01 5.76
C PHE A 682 21.31 -20.23 6.22
N LEU A 683 22.28 -20.88 6.88
CA LEU A 683 23.55 -20.27 7.27
C LEU A 683 24.72 -21.02 6.67
N THR A 684 25.64 -20.29 6.07
CA THR A 684 26.90 -20.85 5.59
C THR A 684 27.96 -20.78 6.68
N ILE A 685 28.91 -21.73 6.61
CA ILE A 685 30.10 -21.73 7.48
C ILE A 685 30.84 -20.38 7.42
N LYS A 686 30.90 -19.74 6.24
CA LYS A 686 31.58 -18.45 6.05
C LYS A 686 30.93 -17.32 6.85
N GLU A 687 29.60 -17.28 6.92
CA GLU A 687 28.85 -16.27 7.68
C GLU A 687 29.07 -16.44 9.18
N ILE A 688 28.98 -17.67 9.68
CA ILE A 688 29.23 -17.99 11.09
C ILE A 688 30.64 -17.54 11.51
N TYR A 689 31.68 -17.93 10.75
CA TYR A 689 33.04 -17.54 11.06
C TYR A 689 33.29 -16.04 10.89
N ALA A 690 32.64 -15.37 9.94
CA ALA A 690 32.74 -13.92 9.77
C ALA A 690 32.22 -13.18 11.01
N ASP A 691 31.08 -13.60 11.56
CA ASP A 691 30.50 -13.00 12.77
C ASP A 691 31.32 -13.30 14.03
N VAL A 692 31.89 -14.50 14.15
CA VAL A 692 32.82 -14.85 15.22
C VAL A 692 34.08 -13.96 15.18
N LEU A 693 34.64 -13.76 13.98
CA LEU A 693 35.80 -12.87 13.79
C LEU A 693 35.44 -11.40 14.09
N LEU A 694 34.26 -10.95 13.67
CA LEU A 694 33.76 -9.61 13.94
C LEU A 694 33.54 -9.37 15.44
N CYS A 695 32.98 -10.35 16.15
CA CYS A 695 32.87 -10.35 17.61
C CYS A 695 34.24 -10.22 18.30
N PHE A 696 35.23 -10.98 17.84
CA PHE A 696 36.59 -10.90 18.37
C PHE A 696 37.21 -9.52 18.12
N PHE A 697 37.01 -8.97 16.92
CA PHE A 697 37.42 -7.61 16.59
C PHE A 697 36.80 -6.57 17.53
N PHE A 698 35.48 -6.66 17.80
CA PHE A 698 34.83 -5.77 18.78
C PHE A 698 35.38 -5.96 20.20
N CYS A 699 35.64 -7.20 20.64
CA CYS A 699 36.27 -7.46 21.93
C CYS A 699 37.64 -6.78 22.05
N ILE A 700 38.46 -6.80 20.99
CA ILE A 700 39.75 -6.09 20.95
C ILE A 700 39.55 -4.58 21.06
N LEU A 701 38.60 -4.01 20.31
CA LEU A 701 38.32 -2.57 20.39
C LEU A 701 37.83 -2.16 21.78
N ILE A 702 36.95 -2.94 22.41
CA ILE A 702 36.46 -2.71 23.77
C ILE A 702 37.60 -2.82 24.79
N TYR A 703 38.48 -3.82 24.66
CA TYR A 703 39.66 -3.98 25.52
C TYR A 703 40.51 -2.71 25.58
N PHE A 704 40.84 -2.16 24.41
CA PHE A 704 41.66 -0.96 24.33
C PHE A 704 40.92 0.31 24.77
N LEU A 705 39.60 0.39 24.55
CA LEU A 705 38.74 1.44 25.09
C LEU A 705 38.78 1.47 26.62
N ASN A 706 38.76 0.31 27.28
CA ASN A 706 38.74 0.20 28.74
C ASN A 706 40.12 0.43 29.40
N ARG A 707 41.23 0.01 28.79
CA ARG A 707 42.58 0.16 29.39
C ARG A 707 43.15 1.58 29.37
N LYS A 708 42.78 2.41 28.38
CA LYS A 708 43.44 3.73 28.16
C LYS A 708 42.74 4.92 28.84
N PHE A 709 41.61 4.72 29.52
CA PHE A 709 40.77 5.79 30.06
C PHE A 709 40.79 5.97 31.59
N GLN A 710 41.58 5.19 32.34
CA GLN A 710 41.62 5.32 33.80
C GLN A 710 42.64 6.34 34.35
N ASN A 711 43.49 6.95 33.52
CA ASN A 711 44.35 8.05 33.99
C ASN A 711 44.97 8.88 32.84
N THR A 712 45.09 10.19 33.09
CA THR A 712 45.78 11.29 32.35
C THR A 712 45.04 12.11 31.27
N GLU A 713 45.16 13.44 31.37
CA GLU A 713 44.69 14.52 30.45
C GLU A 713 45.35 14.52 29.03
N ASN A 714 45.87 13.39 28.57
CA ASN A 714 46.70 13.34 27.38
C ASN A 714 45.86 13.26 26.09
N ILE A 715 45.89 14.32 25.29
CA ILE A 715 45.15 14.50 24.03
C ILE A 715 45.27 13.30 23.07
N LYS A 716 46.45 12.63 22.99
CA LYS A 716 46.66 11.45 22.13
C LYS A 716 45.81 10.23 22.52
N LYS A 717 45.52 10.03 23.82
CA LYS A 717 44.71 8.88 24.30
C LYS A 717 43.24 9.04 23.93
N HIS A 718 42.73 10.28 23.93
CA HIS A 718 41.36 10.61 23.54
C HIS A 718 41.08 10.36 22.06
N THR A 719 42.00 10.74 21.17
CA THR A 719 41.90 10.50 19.72
C THR A 719 41.77 9.01 19.39
N VAL A 720 42.56 8.19 20.09
CA VAL A 720 42.54 6.74 19.91
C VAL A 720 41.19 6.14 20.30
N ALA A 721 40.57 6.62 21.38
CA ALA A 721 39.23 6.15 21.76
C ALA A 721 38.12 6.63 20.81
N LEU A 722 38.23 7.85 20.28
CA LEU A 722 37.32 8.31 19.23
C LEU A 722 37.46 7.46 17.97
N MET A 723 38.68 7.13 17.56
CA MET A 723 38.96 6.24 16.44
C MET A 723 38.38 4.83 16.68
N MET A 724 38.54 4.27 17.88
CA MET A 724 37.95 2.98 18.24
C MET A 724 36.42 3.00 18.19
N LYS A 725 35.78 4.04 18.71
CA LYS A 725 34.32 4.22 18.61
C LYS A 725 33.85 4.39 17.16
N PHE A 726 34.63 5.10 16.36
CA PHE A 726 34.37 5.24 14.93
C PHE A 726 34.49 3.91 14.19
N LEU A 727 35.52 3.11 14.47
CA LEU A 727 35.67 1.77 13.91
C LEU A 727 34.50 0.86 14.32
N ILE A 728 34.11 0.85 15.60
CA ILE A 728 32.93 0.13 16.07
C ILE A 728 31.70 0.55 15.25
N MET A 729 31.47 1.85 15.08
CA MET A 729 30.35 2.37 14.30
C MET A 729 30.39 1.89 12.84
N VAL A 730 31.53 2.02 12.16
CA VAL A 730 31.69 1.61 10.76
C VAL A 730 31.43 0.12 10.59
N PHE A 731 32.06 -0.73 11.40
CA PHE A 731 31.89 -2.19 11.30
C PHE A 731 30.49 -2.65 11.71
N SER A 732 29.83 -1.96 12.65
CA SER A 732 28.42 -2.24 12.98
C SER A 732 27.50 -1.87 11.80
N ILE A 733 27.74 -0.73 11.16
CA ILE A 733 26.96 -0.30 9.98
C ILE A 733 27.16 -1.28 8.81
N LEU A 734 28.40 -1.71 8.56
CA LEU A 734 28.71 -2.70 7.52
C LEU A 734 28.01 -4.03 7.79
N ASN A 735 28.02 -4.51 9.04
CA ASN A 735 27.33 -5.74 9.43
C ASN A 735 25.81 -5.65 9.18
N LEU A 736 25.18 -4.56 9.60
CA LEU A 736 23.75 -4.32 9.35
C LEU A 736 23.44 -4.20 7.84
N ALA A 737 24.31 -3.54 7.07
CA ALA A 737 24.16 -3.41 5.62
C ALA A 737 24.30 -4.75 4.89
N VAL A 738 25.23 -5.61 5.31
CA VAL A 738 25.38 -6.98 4.78
C VAL A 738 24.13 -7.81 5.08
N ASN A 739 23.62 -7.75 6.32
CA ASN A 739 22.39 -8.46 6.67
C ASN A 739 21.19 -7.97 5.85
N ALA A 740 21.04 -6.64 5.70
CA ALA A 740 19.99 -6.04 4.87
C ALA A 740 20.09 -6.50 3.41
N HIS A 741 21.31 -6.49 2.85
CA HIS A 741 21.55 -6.96 1.49
C HIS A 741 21.16 -8.43 1.32
N GLN A 742 21.58 -9.32 2.24
CA GLN A 742 21.24 -10.74 2.16
C GLN A 742 19.74 -10.98 2.30
N THR A 743 19.09 -10.35 3.28
CA THR A 743 17.65 -10.46 3.53
C THR A 743 16.86 -10.03 2.29
N TRP A 744 17.13 -8.84 1.74
CA TRP A 744 16.41 -8.34 0.56
C TRP A 744 16.80 -9.02 -0.75
N SER A 745 18.00 -9.61 -0.84
CA SER A 745 18.35 -10.45 -2.00
C SER A 745 17.49 -11.72 -2.06
N ILE A 746 17.06 -12.24 -0.90
CA ILE A 746 16.15 -13.38 -0.81
C ILE A 746 14.71 -12.91 -1.02
N GLU A 747 14.24 -11.93 -0.24
CA GLU A 747 12.86 -11.42 -0.29
C GLU A 747 12.46 -10.93 -1.69
N LEU A 748 13.30 -10.11 -2.31
CA LEU A 748 12.99 -9.44 -3.59
C LEU A 748 13.37 -10.29 -4.81
N LYS A 749 13.62 -11.59 -4.64
CA LYS A 749 13.95 -12.49 -5.76
C LYS A 749 12.78 -12.64 -6.73
N GLY A 750 11.55 -12.64 -6.22
CA GLY A 750 10.30 -12.77 -6.99
C GLY A 750 9.53 -11.46 -7.18
N SER A 751 10.18 -10.30 -7.03
CA SER A 751 9.51 -9.01 -7.16
C SER A 751 9.02 -8.73 -8.57
N ASP A 752 7.85 -8.09 -8.67
CA ASP A 752 7.41 -7.47 -9.91
C ASP A 752 8.38 -6.35 -10.34
N SER A 753 8.46 -6.06 -11.64
CA SER A 753 9.27 -4.96 -12.15
C SER A 753 8.48 -3.66 -12.29
N VAL A 754 9.15 -2.51 -12.19
CA VAL A 754 8.49 -1.20 -12.38
C VAL A 754 7.81 -1.13 -13.75
N ASP A 755 8.52 -1.54 -14.80
CA ASP A 755 8.02 -1.49 -16.17
C ASP A 755 6.85 -2.47 -16.39
N HIS A 756 6.96 -3.72 -15.92
CA HIS A 756 5.89 -4.71 -16.06
C HIS A 756 4.62 -4.25 -15.32
N TYR A 757 4.77 -3.71 -14.10
CA TYR A 757 3.66 -3.13 -13.35
C TYR A 757 3.03 -1.97 -14.11
N ARG A 758 3.83 -1.01 -14.59
CA ARG A 758 3.36 0.15 -15.35
C ARG A 758 2.61 -0.28 -16.62
N GLU A 759 3.18 -1.20 -17.40
CA GLU A 759 2.54 -1.72 -18.60
C GLU A 759 1.17 -2.36 -18.31
N SER A 760 1.05 -3.10 -17.20
CA SER A 760 -0.23 -3.70 -16.80
C SER A 760 -1.30 -2.65 -16.49
N VAL A 761 -0.90 -1.52 -15.90
CA VAL A 761 -1.81 -0.40 -15.58
C VAL A 761 -2.17 0.39 -16.84
N GLN A 762 -1.19 0.69 -17.69
CA GLN A 762 -1.38 1.46 -18.94
C GLN A 762 -2.25 0.72 -19.95
N LYS A 763 -2.24 -0.62 -19.96
CA LYS A 763 -3.10 -1.43 -20.84
C LYS A 763 -4.58 -1.34 -20.47
N ILE A 764 -4.90 -1.27 -19.19
CA ILE A 764 -6.29 -1.40 -18.68
C ILE A 764 -6.94 -0.04 -18.41
N THR A 765 -6.18 0.93 -17.88
CA THR A 765 -6.72 2.23 -17.42
C THR A 765 -7.51 2.98 -18.52
N PRO A 766 -7.03 3.10 -19.77
CA PRO A 766 -7.77 3.81 -20.82
C PRO A 766 -9.13 3.16 -21.17
N LEU A 767 -9.22 1.83 -21.09
CA LEU A 767 -10.48 1.11 -21.34
C LEU A 767 -11.50 1.40 -20.23
N ILE A 768 -11.06 1.42 -18.97
CA ILE A 768 -11.93 1.75 -17.83
C ILE A 768 -12.45 3.18 -17.95
N GLU A 769 -11.59 4.13 -18.28
CA GLU A 769 -11.96 5.54 -18.47
C GLU A 769 -12.96 5.72 -19.62
N LYS A 770 -12.76 5.03 -20.76
CA LYS A 770 -13.74 5.02 -21.86
C LYS A 770 -15.09 4.47 -21.43
N VAL A 771 -15.13 3.39 -20.65
CA VAL A 771 -16.40 2.87 -20.13
C VAL A 771 -17.09 3.87 -19.20
N ARG A 772 -16.34 4.52 -18.31
CA ARG A 772 -16.88 5.56 -17.40
C ARG A 772 -17.44 6.77 -18.16
N ALA A 773 -16.81 7.15 -19.27
CA ALA A 773 -17.30 8.23 -20.13
C ALA A 773 -18.58 7.84 -20.88
N MET A 774 -18.71 6.58 -21.30
CA MET A 774 -19.89 6.08 -22.03
C MET A 774 -21.09 5.77 -21.13
N ASP A 775 -20.87 5.34 -19.89
CA ASP A 775 -21.91 4.95 -18.97
C ASP A 775 -21.73 5.62 -17.61
N THR A 776 -22.60 6.58 -17.31
CA THR A 776 -22.60 7.31 -16.04
C THR A 776 -23.53 6.70 -15.00
N SER A 777 -24.25 5.62 -15.35
CA SER A 777 -25.13 4.91 -14.42
C SER A 777 -24.31 4.10 -13.40
N PHE A 778 -24.96 3.64 -12.33
CA PHE A 778 -24.33 2.65 -11.46
C PHE A 778 -24.26 1.30 -12.18
N TYR A 779 -23.05 0.77 -12.37
CA TYR A 779 -22.79 -0.57 -12.89
C TYR A 779 -21.66 -1.26 -12.11
N ARG A 780 -21.57 -2.59 -12.27
CA ARG A 780 -20.38 -3.36 -11.91
C ARG A 780 -19.61 -3.78 -13.14
N MET A 781 -18.32 -3.99 -12.93
CA MET A 781 -17.37 -4.43 -13.94
C MET A 781 -16.44 -5.47 -13.33
N GLU A 782 -15.99 -6.42 -14.14
CA GLU A 782 -15.02 -7.44 -13.75
C GLU A 782 -14.01 -7.74 -14.84
N GLN A 783 -12.94 -8.46 -14.49
CA GLN A 783 -11.91 -8.90 -15.43
C GLN A 783 -11.82 -10.42 -15.43
N THR A 784 -11.69 -11.02 -16.61
CA THR A 784 -11.50 -12.47 -16.71
C THR A 784 -10.07 -12.92 -16.39
N ALA A 785 -9.10 -12.02 -16.59
CA ALA A 785 -7.70 -12.27 -16.30
C ALA A 785 -7.08 -11.06 -15.58
N PRO A 786 -7.53 -10.73 -14.35
CA PRO A 786 -6.97 -9.63 -13.59
C PRO A 786 -5.51 -9.93 -13.25
N ALA A 787 -4.67 -8.89 -13.29
CA ALA A 787 -3.26 -9.01 -12.95
C ALA A 787 -3.06 -9.36 -11.47
N ARG A 788 -3.94 -8.84 -10.60
CA ARG A 788 -3.92 -9.03 -9.14
C ARG A 788 -5.33 -9.21 -8.57
N LYS A 789 -5.43 -9.88 -7.41
CA LYS A 789 -6.72 -10.24 -6.76
C LYS A 789 -7.63 -9.06 -6.40
N ASN A 790 -7.08 -7.85 -6.28
CA ASN A 790 -7.80 -6.65 -5.82
C ASN A 790 -7.82 -5.52 -6.86
N ASP A 791 -7.73 -5.84 -8.15
CA ASP A 791 -7.66 -4.85 -9.22
C ASP A 791 -8.87 -3.89 -9.25
N SER A 792 -10.04 -4.34 -8.84
CA SER A 792 -11.24 -3.50 -8.63
C SER A 792 -10.97 -2.30 -7.72
N MET A 793 -10.26 -2.48 -6.62
CA MET A 793 -9.84 -1.40 -5.72
C MET A 793 -8.74 -0.52 -6.32
N LYS A 794 -7.78 -1.14 -7.02
CA LYS A 794 -6.64 -0.44 -7.65
C LYS A 794 -7.12 0.57 -8.70
N TYR A 795 -8.06 0.16 -9.54
CA TYR A 795 -8.61 0.97 -10.63
C TYR A 795 -9.90 1.71 -10.24
N GLY A 796 -10.49 1.40 -9.08
CA GLY A 796 -11.66 2.11 -8.55
C GLY A 796 -13.00 1.78 -9.21
N TYR A 797 -13.14 0.63 -9.87
CA TYR A 797 -14.46 0.21 -10.37
C TYR A 797 -15.20 -0.65 -9.31
N ASN A 798 -16.53 -0.74 -9.45
CA ASN A 798 -17.34 -1.60 -8.60
C ASN A 798 -17.20 -3.05 -9.08
N GLY A 799 -16.66 -3.94 -8.25
CA GLY A 799 -16.31 -5.32 -8.63
C GLY A 799 -16.44 -6.29 -7.46
N LEU A 800 -16.59 -7.57 -7.80
CA LEU A 800 -16.71 -8.76 -6.96
C LEU A 800 -15.37 -9.33 -6.49
N SER A 801 -14.33 -9.26 -7.32
CA SER A 801 -13.02 -9.83 -6.97
C SER A 801 -12.43 -9.10 -5.76
N HIS A 802 -12.08 -9.84 -4.71
CA HIS A 802 -11.46 -9.28 -3.51
C HIS A 802 -10.73 -10.32 -2.67
N TYR A 803 -9.59 -9.92 -2.13
CA TYR A 803 -8.84 -10.63 -1.10
C TYR A 803 -8.56 -9.69 0.07
N SER A 804 -9.00 -10.07 1.28
CA SER A 804 -8.61 -9.45 2.55
C SER A 804 -8.77 -10.40 3.74
N SER A 805 -7.98 -10.21 4.80
CA SER A 805 -8.20 -10.87 6.10
C SER A 805 -9.43 -10.35 6.86
N THR A 806 -10.14 -9.35 6.34
CA THR A 806 -11.31 -8.70 6.98
C THR A 806 -12.64 -8.99 6.26
N THR A 807 -12.66 -9.93 5.32
CA THR A 807 -13.82 -10.24 4.48
C THR A 807 -14.97 -10.88 5.28
N TYR A 808 -16.21 -10.54 4.91
CA TYR A 808 -17.42 -11.06 5.54
C TYR A 808 -17.78 -12.45 5.00
N GLY A 809 -17.88 -13.45 5.89
CA GLY A 809 -18.05 -14.86 5.51
C GLY A 809 -19.32 -15.16 4.73
N ALA A 810 -20.44 -14.52 5.08
CA ALA A 810 -21.72 -14.76 4.41
C ALA A 810 -21.70 -14.36 2.92
N VAL A 811 -20.92 -13.32 2.56
CA VAL A 811 -20.79 -12.88 1.17
C VAL A 811 -19.91 -13.83 0.37
N LEU A 812 -18.84 -14.34 0.96
CA LEU A 812 -18.00 -15.36 0.34
C LEU A 812 -18.80 -16.64 0.07
N TYR A 813 -19.56 -17.11 1.07
CA TYR A 813 -20.42 -18.28 0.93
C TYR A 813 -21.49 -18.07 -0.15
N PHE A 814 -22.11 -16.90 -0.20
CA PHE A 814 -23.10 -16.57 -1.22
C PHE A 814 -22.52 -16.60 -2.64
N LEU A 815 -21.36 -15.96 -2.85
CA LEU A 815 -20.70 -15.96 -4.16
C LEU A 815 -20.26 -17.38 -4.56
N GLN A 816 -19.77 -18.18 -3.62
CA GLN A 816 -19.45 -19.59 -3.86
C GLN A 816 -20.70 -20.38 -4.31
N ARG A 817 -21.85 -20.16 -3.67
CA ARG A 817 -23.12 -20.81 -4.02
C ARG A 817 -23.69 -20.35 -5.35
N LEU A 818 -23.31 -19.17 -5.83
CA LEU A 818 -23.58 -18.70 -7.18
C LEU A 818 -22.57 -19.26 -8.21
N GLY A 819 -21.58 -20.05 -7.78
CA GLY A 819 -20.61 -20.68 -8.66
C GLY A 819 -19.35 -19.87 -8.89
N PHE A 820 -19.12 -18.78 -8.17
CA PHE A 820 -17.82 -18.09 -8.22
C PHE A 820 -16.76 -18.87 -7.44
N GLU A 821 -15.51 -18.68 -7.84
CA GLU A 821 -14.36 -19.23 -7.15
C GLU A 821 -14.18 -18.55 -5.78
N GLN A 822 -14.03 -19.37 -4.73
CA GLN A 822 -13.80 -18.90 -3.37
C GLN A 822 -12.72 -19.74 -2.73
N ILE A 823 -11.69 -19.10 -2.18
CA ILE A 823 -10.57 -19.78 -1.53
C ILE A 823 -10.19 -18.99 -0.29
N PHE A 824 -10.13 -19.65 0.87
CA PHE A 824 -9.84 -19.03 2.16
C PHE A 824 -10.64 -17.72 2.40
N TYR A 825 -9.98 -16.56 2.27
CA TYR A 825 -10.54 -15.23 2.55
C TYR A 825 -10.75 -14.36 1.30
N TRP A 826 -10.72 -14.97 0.12
CA TRP A 826 -10.91 -14.25 -1.14
C TRP A 826 -11.89 -14.94 -2.08
N ASN A 827 -12.45 -14.13 -2.97
CA ASN A 827 -13.28 -14.55 -4.09
C ASN A 827 -12.71 -13.95 -5.37
N TYR A 828 -12.85 -14.67 -6.47
CA TYR A 828 -12.26 -14.32 -7.75
C TYR A 828 -13.27 -14.49 -8.88
N TYR A 829 -13.36 -13.49 -9.76
CA TYR A 829 -14.19 -13.57 -10.96
C TYR A 829 -13.52 -14.41 -12.06
N GLY A 830 -12.23 -14.16 -12.35
CA GLY A 830 -11.35 -15.02 -13.15
C GLY A 830 -12.00 -15.62 -14.40
N ASN A 831 -12.34 -16.90 -14.36
CA ASN A 831 -12.84 -17.62 -15.53
C ASN A 831 -14.27 -17.21 -16.00
N GLY A 832 -14.84 -16.15 -15.42
CA GLY A 832 -16.18 -15.65 -15.70
C GLY A 832 -17.24 -16.30 -14.81
N SER A 833 -18.50 -15.95 -15.05
CA SER A 833 -19.65 -16.58 -14.41
C SER A 833 -20.66 -17.06 -15.45
N THR A 834 -21.83 -17.50 -15.00
CA THR A 834 -22.99 -17.68 -15.86
C THR A 834 -23.59 -16.34 -16.26
N ALA A 835 -24.21 -16.26 -17.44
CA ALA A 835 -24.77 -14.99 -17.89
C ALA A 835 -25.93 -14.52 -16.99
N ALA A 836 -26.67 -15.45 -16.40
CA ALA A 836 -27.71 -15.10 -15.42
C ALA A 836 -27.16 -14.48 -14.14
N VAL A 837 -26.07 -15.01 -13.58
CA VAL A 837 -25.48 -14.49 -12.33
C VAL A 837 -24.87 -13.11 -12.56
N ASP A 838 -24.12 -12.93 -13.64
CA ASP A 838 -23.59 -11.62 -14.04
C ASP A 838 -24.73 -10.61 -14.20
N SER A 839 -25.82 -11.02 -14.85
CA SER A 839 -26.99 -10.17 -15.07
C SER A 839 -27.69 -9.79 -13.76
N LEU A 840 -27.82 -10.74 -12.83
CA LEU A 840 -28.42 -10.55 -11.51
C LEU A 840 -27.61 -9.60 -10.63
N LEU A 841 -26.29 -9.76 -10.61
CA LEU A 841 -25.39 -8.97 -9.77
C LEU A 841 -25.02 -7.62 -10.38
N GLY A 842 -25.45 -7.36 -11.63
CA GLY A 842 -25.26 -6.10 -12.33
C GLY A 842 -23.86 -5.94 -12.93
N ILE A 843 -23.18 -7.05 -13.25
CA ILE A 843 -21.93 -7.04 -14.01
C ILE A 843 -22.28 -6.72 -15.46
N LYS A 844 -22.13 -5.44 -15.80
CA LYS A 844 -22.50 -4.89 -17.10
C LYS A 844 -21.34 -4.93 -18.09
N TYR A 845 -20.12 -4.83 -17.58
CA TYR A 845 -18.91 -4.82 -18.40
C TYR A 845 -17.91 -5.87 -17.93
N VAL A 846 -17.38 -6.64 -18.86
CA VAL A 846 -16.34 -7.64 -18.59
C VAL A 846 -15.13 -7.32 -19.45
N ILE A 847 -13.97 -7.14 -18.82
CA ILE A 847 -12.69 -6.93 -19.49
C ILE A 847 -12.04 -8.29 -19.67
N SER A 848 -11.70 -8.66 -20.90
CA SER A 848 -11.04 -9.93 -21.19
C SER A 848 -9.91 -9.76 -22.20
N PRO A 849 -8.81 -10.53 -22.08
CA PRO A 849 -7.85 -10.67 -23.16
C PRO A 849 -8.55 -11.15 -24.43
N GLN A 850 -8.13 -10.61 -25.58
CA GLN A 850 -8.73 -10.96 -26.88
C GLN A 850 -8.50 -12.43 -27.25
N SER A 851 -7.38 -13.02 -26.80
CA SER A 851 -7.04 -14.43 -27.04
C SER A 851 -8.09 -15.40 -26.52
N ASP A 852 -8.87 -14.99 -25.53
CA ASP A 852 -9.68 -15.92 -24.73
C ASP A 852 -11.06 -16.17 -25.35
N GLN A 853 -11.38 -15.51 -26.48
CA GLN A 853 -12.68 -15.61 -27.17
C GLN A 853 -13.85 -15.65 -26.18
N TYR A 854 -14.04 -14.56 -25.43
CA TYR A 854 -15.11 -14.46 -24.45
C TYR A 854 -16.45 -14.24 -25.16
N GLU A 855 -17.17 -15.31 -25.44
CA GLU A 855 -18.41 -15.32 -26.25
C GLU A 855 -19.77 -15.33 -25.52
N PRO A 856 -19.90 -15.15 -24.17
CA PRO A 856 -21.20 -14.90 -23.55
C PRO A 856 -21.83 -13.57 -23.96
N TYR A 857 -21.02 -12.54 -24.24
CA TYR A 857 -21.50 -11.17 -24.48
C TYR A 857 -20.95 -10.55 -25.77
N PRO A 858 -21.66 -9.58 -26.36
CA PRO A 858 -21.12 -8.80 -27.47
C PRO A 858 -19.95 -7.91 -27.04
N LYS A 859 -18.91 -7.85 -27.88
CA LYS A 859 -17.78 -6.94 -27.73
C LYS A 859 -18.22 -5.50 -27.95
N ARG A 860 -17.82 -4.59 -27.06
CA ARG A 860 -18.18 -3.17 -27.09
C ARG A 860 -16.99 -2.26 -27.40
N LEU A 861 -15.85 -2.52 -26.79
CA LEU A 861 -14.60 -1.78 -27.02
C LEU A 861 -13.44 -2.76 -27.20
N GLU A 862 -12.39 -2.31 -27.87
CA GLU A 862 -11.14 -3.03 -27.98
C GLU A 862 -9.97 -2.06 -28.07
N GLN A 863 -8.92 -2.31 -27.30
CA GLN A 863 -7.67 -1.57 -27.36
C GLN A 863 -6.52 -2.44 -26.80
N ASN A 864 -5.35 -2.40 -27.43
CA ASN A 864 -4.13 -3.07 -26.93
C ASN A 864 -4.29 -4.59 -26.66
N GLY A 865 -5.07 -5.30 -27.48
CA GLY A 865 -5.32 -6.74 -27.31
C GLY A 865 -6.23 -7.10 -26.13
N ILE A 866 -6.87 -6.10 -25.52
CA ILE A 866 -7.87 -6.26 -24.46
C ILE A 866 -9.22 -5.75 -24.99
N ALA A 867 -10.26 -6.55 -24.77
CA ALA A 867 -11.62 -6.22 -25.18
C ALA A 867 -12.51 -6.00 -23.96
N VAL A 868 -13.44 -5.04 -24.08
CA VAL A 868 -14.53 -4.85 -23.13
C VAL A 868 -15.80 -5.39 -23.76
N TYR A 869 -16.42 -6.35 -23.10
CA TYR A 869 -17.68 -6.96 -23.46
C TYR A 869 -18.81 -6.36 -22.64
N GLN A 870 -20.00 -6.26 -23.22
CA GLN A 870 -21.15 -5.65 -22.57
C GLN A 870 -22.28 -6.66 -22.41
N ASN A 871 -22.69 -6.91 -21.16
CA ASN A 871 -23.87 -7.69 -20.85
C ASN A 871 -25.15 -6.84 -21.05
N PRO A 872 -26.01 -7.16 -22.03
CA PRO A 872 -27.25 -6.40 -22.27
C PRO A 872 -28.32 -6.62 -21.19
N ASN A 873 -28.24 -7.76 -20.49
CA ASN A 873 -29.23 -8.22 -19.52
C ASN A 873 -28.91 -7.80 -18.07
N ALA A 874 -27.79 -7.09 -17.86
CA ALA A 874 -27.40 -6.57 -16.55
C ALA A 874 -28.52 -5.72 -15.91
N LEU A 875 -28.93 -6.15 -14.71
CA LEU A 875 -29.85 -5.42 -13.85
C LEU A 875 -29.13 -4.26 -13.15
N PRO A 876 -29.84 -3.16 -12.85
CA PRO A 876 -29.30 -2.14 -11.97
C PRO A 876 -29.14 -2.70 -10.54
N LEU A 877 -28.48 -1.93 -9.69
CA LEU A 877 -28.26 -2.30 -8.29
C LEU A 877 -29.55 -2.54 -7.49
N ALA A 878 -30.68 -1.96 -7.90
CA ALA A 878 -31.98 -2.24 -7.30
C ALA A 878 -33.12 -2.36 -8.32
N PHE A 879 -33.97 -3.37 -8.15
CA PHE A 879 -35.09 -3.69 -9.04
C PHE A 879 -36.21 -4.39 -8.27
N THR A 880 -37.44 -4.33 -8.79
CA THR A 880 -38.58 -4.94 -8.08
C THR A 880 -38.72 -6.44 -8.38
N VAL A 881 -39.17 -7.18 -7.37
CA VAL A 881 -39.34 -8.64 -7.38
C VAL A 881 -40.65 -9.05 -6.68
N SER A 882 -41.06 -10.30 -6.89
CA SER A 882 -42.25 -10.88 -6.28
C SER A 882 -42.09 -11.16 -4.78
N ASN A 883 -43.19 -11.56 -4.14
CA ASN A 883 -43.19 -11.98 -2.73
C ASN A 883 -42.55 -13.36 -2.50
N ASN A 884 -42.33 -14.14 -3.57
CA ASN A 884 -41.78 -15.50 -3.49
C ASN A 884 -40.30 -15.50 -3.04
N ILE A 885 -39.64 -14.34 -3.07
CA ILE A 885 -38.26 -14.16 -2.59
C ILE A 885 -38.11 -14.37 -1.07
N LEU A 886 -39.22 -14.42 -0.34
CA LEU A 886 -39.22 -14.78 1.09
C LEU A 886 -39.32 -16.29 1.34
N GLY A 887 -39.42 -17.10 0.28
CA GLY A 887 -39.53 -18.55 0.36
C GLY A 887 -38.29 -19.23 0.96
N SER A 888 -38.46 -20.49 1.34
CA SER A 888 -37.35 -21.34 1.78
C SER A 888 -36.56 -21.86 0.57
N TRP A 889 -35.25 -21.62 0.59
CA TRP A 889 -34.30 -22.02 -0.45
C TRP A 889 -33.74 -23.41 -0.14
N SER A 890 -33.57 -24.28 -1.14
CA SER A 890 -33.02 -25.62 -0.91
C SER A 890 -31.48 -25.59 -0.89
N LEU A 891 -30.89 -26.26 0.11
CA LEU A 891 -29.43 -26.45 0.21
C LEU A 891 -28.99 -27.63 -0.66
N THR A 892 -29.23 -27.58 -1.98
CA THR A 892 -28.73 -28.60 -2.92
C THR A 892 -27.23 -28.42 -3.16
N GLU A 893 -26.52 -29.49 -3.47
CA GLU A 893 -25.12 -29.42 -3.93
C GLU A 893 -25.02 -29.03 -5.42
N ASP A 894 -26.13 -29.05 -6.14
CA ASP A 894 -26.22 -28.59 -7.53
C ASP A 894 -26.35 -27.07 -7.60
N LEU A 895 -25.26 -26.40 -8.01
CA LEU A 895 -25.18 -24.93 -8.03
C LEU A 895 -26.05 -24.32 -9.14
N PHE A 896 -26.31 -25.04 -10.23
CA PHE A 896 -27.22 -24.58 -11.29
C PHE A 896 -28.67 -24.60 -10.81
N GLU A 897 -29.02 -25.60 -10.01
CA GLU A 897 -30.36 -25.67 -9.39
C GLU A 897 -30.56 -24.57 -8.33
N VAL A 898 -29.51 -24.21 -7.59
CA VAL A 898 -29.54 -23.02 -6.71
C VAL A 898 -29.87 -21.77 -7.51
N GLN A 899 -29.19 -21.55 -8.65
CA GLN A 899 -29.46 -20.41 -9.52
C GLN A 899 -30.88 -20.44 -10.11
N ASN A 900 -31.38 -21.61 -10.55
CA ASN A 900 -32.76 -21.76 -11.03
C ASN A 900 -33.79 -21.37 -9.96
N GLN A 901 -33.64 -21.90 -8.74
CA GLN A 901 -34.51 -21.57 -7.62
C GLN A 901 -34.48 -20.07 -7.33
N MET A 902 -33.27 -19.49 -7.32
CA MET A 902 -33.07 -18.06 -7.10
C MET A 902 -33.81 -17.19 -8.10
N LEU A 903 -33.66 -17.51 -9.39
CA LEU A 903 -34.36 -16.82 -10.46
C LEU A 903 -35.86 -16.94 -10.24
N ILE A 904 -36.40 -18.17 -10.27
CA ILE A 904 -37.84 -18.47 -10.16
C ILE A 904 -38.48 -17.74 -8.96
N GLY A 905 -37.81 -17.76 -7.80
CA GLY A 905 -38.28 -17.09 -6.58
C GLY A 905 -38.40 -15.57 -6.68
N MET A 906 -37.77 -14.90 -7.64
CA MET A 906 -37.91 -13.45 -7.86
C MET A 906 -39.14 -13.05 -8.68
N THR A 907 -39.86 -14.01 -9.26
CA THR A 907 -41.01 -13.74 -10.14
C THR A 907 -42.27 -14.46 -9.66
N ASP A 908 -43.44 -13.97 -10.08
CA ASP A 908 -44.73 -14.65 -9.89
C ASP A 908 -45.15 -15.43 -11.15
N HIS A 909 -44.40 -15.26 -12.25
CA HIS A 909 -44.60 -16.02 -13.48
C HIS A 909 -44.02 -17.43 -13.33
N GLN A 910 -44.74 -18.41 -13.86
CA GLN A 910 -44.24 -19.79 -13.97
C GLN A 910 -43.26 -19.91 -15.14
N PHE A 911 -42.10 -19.26 -15.02
CA PHE A 911 -41.00 -19.48 -15.94
C PHE A 911 -40.45 -20.91 -15.76
N PRO A 912 -40.07 -21.59 -16.86
CA PRO A 912 -39.31 -22.82 -16.75
C PRO A 912 -37.91 -22.58 -16.17
N ALA A 913 -37.24 -23.65 -15.76
CA ALA A 913 -35.85 -23.59 -15.31
C ALA A 913 -34.94 -23.07 -16.42
N LEU A 914 -34.06 -22.10 -16.08
CA LEU A 914 -33.14 -21.48 -17.03
C LEU A 914 -32.01 -22.44 -17.43
N TYR A 915 -31.46 -23.14 -16.44
CA TYR A 915 -30.43 -24.14 -16.65
C TYR A 915 -31.08 -25.50 -16.89
N ARG A 916 -30.82 -26.07 -18.09
CA ARG A 916 -31.29 -27.39 -18.50
C ARG A 916 -30.14 -28.39 -18.40
N LYS A 917 -30.32 -29.47 -17.64
CA LYS A 917 -29.26 -30.46 -17.42
C LYS A 917 -28.87 -31.14 -18.74
N ALA A 918 -27.58 -31.12 -19.07
CA ALA A 918 -27.05 -31.82 -20.23
C ALA A 918 -27.05 -33.34 -19.97
N THR A 919 -27.36 -34.13 -21.00
CA THR A 919 -27.35 -35.59 -20.91
C THR A 919 -25.95 -36.11 -21.24
N VAL A 920 -25.30 -36.75 -20.27
CA VAL A 920 -24.03 -37.46 -20.48
C VAL A 920 -24.35 -38.82 -21.11
N GLU A 921 -23.89 -39.05 -22.33
CA GLU A 921 -24.12 -40.33 -23.05
C GLU A 921 -23.13 -41.41 -22.58
N LYS A 922 -21.89 -41.01 -22.28
CA LYS A 922 -20.83 -41.92 -21.85
C LYS A 922 -19.85 -41.21 -20.92
N SER A 923 -19.38 -41.94 -19.91
CA SER A 923 -18.29 -41.52 -19.03
C SER A 923 -17.23 -42.62 -18.93
N SER A 924 -15.96 -42.24 -18.89
CA SER A 924 -14.83 -43.16 -18.69
C SER A 924 -13.93 -42.64 -17.59
N PHE A 925 -13.60 -43.52 -16.64
CA PHE A 925 -12.78 -43.23 -15.48
C PHE A 925 -11.64 -44.24 -15.41
N SER A 926 -10.38 -43.79 -15.56
CA SER A 926 -9.22 -44.63 -15.25
C SER A 926 -8.93 -44.57 -13.75
N ASN A 927 -8.95 -45.70 -13.03
CA ASN A 927 -8.55 -45.77 -11.62
C ASN A 927 -7.03 -45.56 -11.47
N PRO A 928 -6.58 -44.91 -10.39
CA PRO A 928 -5.16 -44.65 -10.19
C PRO A 928 -4.38 -45.95 -9.91
N CYS A 929 -3.21 -46.08 -10.54
CA CYS A 929 -2.16 -46.99 -10.08
C CYS A 929 -1.08 -46.12 -9.42
N TRP A 930 -1.07 -46.08 -8.09
CA TRP A 930 -0.10 -45.34 -7.29
C TRP A 930 1.22 -46.12 -7.14
N SER A 931 1.84 -46.54 -8.25
CA SER A 931 3.18 -47.16 -8.21
C SER A 931 4.26 -46.15 -8.60
N SER A 932 5.47 -46.35 -8.07
CA SER A 932 6.64 -45.50 -8.30
C SER A 932 7.16 -45.46 -9.74
N ASP A 933 6.60 -46.30 -10.64
CA ASP A 933 6.98 -46.41 -12.05
C ASP A 933 5.90 -45.78 -12.94
N VAL A 934 5.95 -44.45 -13.11
CA VAL A 934 4.92 -43.68 -13.82
C VAL A 934 5.03 -43.83 -15.35
N THR A 935 4.04 -44.48 -15.98
CA THR A 935 3.70 -44.27 -17.41
C THR A 935 2.21 -44.26 -17.73
N SER A 936 1.29 -44.49 -16.77
CA SER A 936 -0.15 -44.36 -17.03
C SER A 936 -0.64 -42.96 -16.67
N ILE A 937 -1.22 -42.27 -17.64
CA ILE A 937 -1.82 -40.94 -17.49
C ILE A 937 -3.24 -41.12 -16.97
N ASN A 938 -3.57 -40.52 -15.82
CA ASN A 938 -4.93 -40.53 -15.29
C ASN A 938 -5.80 -39.54 -16.09
N GLU A 939 -6.92 -40.02 -16.63
CA GLU A 939 -7.87 -39.22 -17.41
C GLU A 939 -9.32 -39.57 -17.02
N ILE A 940 -10.13 -38.53 -16.83
CA ILE A 940 -11.58 -38.63 -16.70
C ILE A 940 -12.21 -37.97 -17.93
N THR A 941 -13.12 -38.68 -18.60
CA THR A 941 -13.81 -38.14 -19.78
C THR A 941 -15.32 -38.29 -19.70
N TRP A 942 -16.01 -37.26 -20.18
CA TRP A 942 -17.45 -37.26 -20.42
C TRP A 942 -17.72 -36.98 -21.90
N GLU A 943 -18.62 -37.75 -22.49
CA GLU A 943 -19.13 -37.54 -23.84
C GLU A 943 -20.60 -37.16 -23.75
N LEU A 944 -20.95 -36.02 -24.35
CA LEU A 944 -22.29 -35.46 -24.38
C LEU A 944 -22.65 -35.09 -25.81
N LYS A 945 -23.93 -34.84 -26.04
CA LYS A 945 -24.42 -34.34 -27.33
C LYS A 945 -25.09 -33.00 -27.12
N ALA A 946 -24.70 -32.01 -27.93
CA ALA A 946 -25.34 -30.70 -27.91
C ALA A 946 -26.81 -30.83 -28.33
N ASP A 947 -27.74 -30.27 -27.54
CA ASP A 947 -29.16 -30.25 -27.90
C ASP A 947 -29.59 -28.92 -28.56
N SER A 948 -28.77 -27.89 -28.41
CA SER A 948 -29.03 -26.49 -28.75
C SER A 948 -27.70 -25.76 -28.99
N THR A 949 -27.79 -24.51 -29.46
CA THR A 949 -26.64 -23.58 -29.58
C THR A 949 -26.38 -22.78 -28.30
N ASP A 950 -27.06 -23.13 -27.20
CA ASP A 950 -26.91 -22.49 -25.91
C ASP A 950 -25.50 -22.74 -25.34
N THR A 951 -25.04 -21.86 -24.45
CA THR A 951 -23.74 -22.03 -23.80
C THR A 951 -23.79 -23.22 -22.84
N LEU A 952 -22.86 -24.17 -23.00
CA LEU A 952 -22.69 -25.27 -22.08
C LEU A 952 -21.77 -24.84 -20.92
N TYR A 953 -22.24 -25.05 -19.69
CA TYR A 953 -21.48 -24.82 -18.46
C TYR A 953 -21.15 -26.13 -17.75
N ALA A 954 -20.08 -26.10 -16.96
CA ALA A 954 -19.67 -27.20 -16.10
C ALA A 954 -19.33 -26.73 -14.68
N TYR A 955 -19.59 -27.60 -13.70
CA TYR A 955 -19.07 -27.50 -12.33
C TYR A 955 -18.58 -28.85 -11.86
N PHE A 956 -17.40 -28.87 -11.24
CA PHE A 956 -16.78 -30.07 -10.69
C PHE A 956 -16.71 -29.90 -9.17
N PRO A 957 -17.56 -30.59 -8.38
CA PRO A 957 -17.76 -30.30 -6.96
C PRO A 957 -16.63 -30.88 -6.13
N ALA A 958 -15.46 -30.27 -6.13
CA ALA A 958 -14.34 -30.77 -5.35
C ALA A 958 -13.46 -29.63 -4.81
N GLU A 959 -13.47 -29.46 -3.49
CA GLU A 959 -12.89 -28.30 -2.79
C GLU A 959 -11.36 -28.25 -2.79
N LEU A 960 -10.69 -29.37 -3.08
CA LEU A 960 -9.23 -29.50 -2.97
C LEU A 960 -8.68 -30.49 -3.99
N VAL A 961 -8.64 -30.11 -5.27
CA VAL A 961 -8.15 -31.05 -6.28
C VAL A 961 -7.04 -30.44 -7.10
N SER A 962 -6.01 -31.26 -7.22
CA SER A 962 -4.69 -31.07 -7.82
C SER A 962 -4.71 -30.54 -9.26
N TYR A 963 -3.54 -30.42 -9.87
CA TYR A 963 -3.35 -29.98 -11.25
C TYR A 963 -4.10 -30.87 -12.28
N PHE A 964 -5.23 -30.38 -12.81
CA PHE A 964 -5.90 -30.97 -13.99
C PHE A 964 -5.80 -30.06 -15.21
N ASP A 965 -5.56 -30.69 -16.35
CA ASP A 965 -5.76 -30.07 -17.66
C ASP A 965 -7.19 -30.35 -18.12
N LEU A 966 -8.03 -29.31 -18.19
CA LEU A 966 -9.38 -29.36 -18.78
C LEU A 966 -9.31 -29.11 -20.29
N SER A 967 -9.91 -30.01 -21.07
CA SER A 967 -10.04 -29.84 -22.51
C SER A 967 -11.42 -30.25 -23.01
N VAL A 968 -11.88 -29.55 -24.05
CA VAL A 968 -13.17 -29.80 -24.72
C VAL A 968 -12.91 -29.98 -26.21
N ASN A 969 -13.36 -31.09 -26.80
CA ASN A 969 -13.12 -31.43 -28.21
C ASN A 969 -11.64 -31.36 -28.61
N ASN A 970 -10.74 -31.75 -27.70
CA ASN A 970 -9.27 -31.65 -27.81
C ASN A 970 -8.71 -30.21 -27.85
N LYS A 971 -9.53 -29.16 -27.71
CA LYS A 971 -9.08 -27.80 -27.39
C LYS A 971 -8.81 -27.73 -25.89
N LEU A 972 -7.56 -27.50 -25.53
CA LEU A 972 -7.16 -27.33 -24.15
C LEU A 972 -7.63 -25.95 -23.65
N LEU A 973 -8.49 -25.95 -22.64
CA LEU A 973 -8.98 -24.75 -21.96
C LEU A 973 -8.12 -24.49 -20.72
N LYS A 974 -6.77 -24.52 -20.84
CA LYS A 974 -5.82 -24.50 -19.70
C LYS A 974 -6.32 -23.62 -18.53
N ASP A 975 -6.15 -24.13 -17.30
CA ASP A 975 -6.39 -23.48 -16.00
C ASP A 975 -7.72 -23.78 -15.27
N TYR A 976 -8.14 -25.05 -15.21
CA TYR A 976 -9.15 -25.49 -14.25
C TYR A 976 -8.46 -26.34 -13.16
N PHE A 977 -8.59 -25.94 -11.88
CA PHE A 977 -7.78 -26.41 -10.73
C PHE A 977 -6.29 -25.95 -10.65
N MET A 978 -5.81 -25.07 -11.53
CA MET A 978 -4.49 -24.41 -11.38
C MET A 978 -4.62 -23.15 -10.52
N ASN A 979 -3.74 -22.93 -9.53
CA ASN A 979 -3.80 -21.81 -8.57
C ASN A 979 -5.13 -21.71 -7.82
N ASP A 980 -5.63 -22.83 -7.30
CA ASP A 980 -6.85 -22.92 -6.49
C ASP A 980 -8.16 -22.59 -7.24
N ARG A 981 -8.16 -22.60 -8.58
CA ARG A 981 -9.34 -22.26 -9.40
C ARG A 981 -10.41 -23.35 -9.47
N TYR A 982 -11.50 -23.21 -8.72
CA TYR A 982 -12.68 -24.08 -8.82
C TYR A 982 -13.98 -23.24 -8.72
N GLY A 983 -14.91 -23.44 -9.65
CA GLY A 983 -16.14 -22.66 -9.82
C GLY A 983 -16.89 -23.06 -11.10
N ILE A 984 -18.05 -22.48 -11.40
CA ILE A 984 -18.74 -22.74 -12.68
C ILE A 984 -17.90 -22.18 -13.82
N ILE A 985 -17.71 -22.97 -14.88
CA ILE A 985 -16.96 -22.57 -16.08
C ILE A 985 -17.79 -22.74 -17.35
N ALA A 986 -17.69 -21.78 -18.27
CA ALA A 986 -18.25 -21.91 -19.61
C ALA A 986 -17.35 -22.80 -20.48
N LEU A 987 -17.93 -23.85 -21.07
CA LEU A 987 -17.23 -24.77 -21.97
C LEU A 987 -17.32 -24.35 -23.46
N GLY A 988 -18.28 -23.47 -23.77
CA GLY A 988 -18.49 -22.93 -25.11
C GLY A 988 -19.89 -23.20 -25.66
N LYS A 989 -20.11 -22.78 -26.91
CA LYS A 989 -21.33 -23.03 -27.69
C LYS A 989 -21.04 -24.09 -28.74
N PHE A 990 -22.01 -24.96 -28.99
CA PHE A 990 -21.88 -26.10 -29.90
C PHE A 990 -23.08 -26.16 -30.84
N ASN A 991 -22.92 -26.77 -32.01
CA ASN A 991 -24.07 -26.92 -32.91
C ASN A 991 -24.95 -28.08 -32.45
N PRO A 992 -26.29 -27.99 -32.58
CA PRO A 992 -27.18 -29.08 -32.20
C PRO A 992 -26.79 -30.39 -32.89
N GLY A 993 -26.68 -31.46 -32.09
CA GLY A 993 -26.24 -32.78 -32.54
C GLY A 993 -24.73 -33.02 -32.55
N GLU A 994 -23.91 -31.98 -32.32
CA GLU A 994 -22.45 -32.10 -32.20
C GLU A 994 -22.08 -32.93 -30.97
N SER A 995 -21.14 -33.87 -31.14
CA SER A 995 -20.56 -34.64 -30.03
C SER A 995 -19.52 -33.79 -29.31
N ILE A 996 -19.70 -33.63 -28.00
CA ILE A 996 -18.83 -32.88 -27.12
C ILE A 996 -18.07 -33.88 -26.26
N ARG A 997 -16.73 -33.84 -26.30
CA ARG A 997 -15.87 -34.63 -25.43
C ARG A 997 -15.15 -33.72 -24.45
N ILE A 998 -15.53 -33.83 -23.18
CA ILE A 998 -14.89 -33.14 -22.06
C ILE A 998 -13.89 -34.09 -21.41
N ARG A 999 -12.70 -33.59 -21.11
CA ARG A 999 -11.59 -34.40 -20.61
C ARG A 999 -10.83 -33.62 -19.54
N LEU A 1000 -10.72 -34.22 -18.36
CA LEU A 1000 -9.84 -33.81 -17.26
C LEU A 1000 -8.65 -34.78 -17.18
N ARG A 1001 -7.43 -34.26 -17.34
CA ARG A 1001 -6.20 -35.07 -17.30
C ARG A 1001 -5.31 -34.63 -16.14
N PHE A 1002 -4.83 -35.58 -15.34
CA PHE A 1002 -3.93 -35.29 -14.21
C PHE A 1002 -2.53 -34.89 -14.71
N ASN A 1003 -1.99 -33.78 -14.18
CA ASN A 1003 -0.66 -33.29 -14.53
C ASN A 1003 0.37 -33.67 -13.47
N VAL A 1004 1.26 -34.62 -13.81
CA VAL A 1004 2.26 -35.21 -12.88
C VAL A 1004 3.55 -34.36 -12.73
N LYS A 1005 3.72 -33.28 -13.51
CA LYS A 1005 5.01 -32.58 -13.62
C LYS A 1005 5.36 -31.63 -12.46
N GLU A 1006 4.46 -31.34 -11.51
CA GLU A 1006 4.66 -30.34 -10.45
C GLU A 1006 4.59 -30.96 -9.02
N GLN A 1007 5.51 -31.88 -8.70
CA GLN A 1007 5.56 -32.66 -7.45
C GLN A 1007 6.02 -31.89 -6.17
N ASN A 1008 6.16 -30.57 -6.18
CA ASN A 1008 6.79 -29.85 -5.05
C ASN A 1008 5.85 -29.42 -3.90
N LEU A 1009 4.57 -29.80 -3.92
CA LEU A 1009 3.65 -29.52 -2.82
C LEU A 1009 3.56 -30.73 -1.88
N ASN A 1010 4.13 -30.59 -0.68
CA ASN A 1010 3.93 -31.48 0.47
C ASN A 1010 2.47 -31.40 0.98
N LEU A 1011 1.52 -31.85 0.18
CA LEU A 1011 0.15 -32.06 0.59
C LEU A 1011 -0.06 -33.57 0.67
N ASP A 1012 -0.54 -34.04 1.83
CA ASP A 1012 -0.81 -35.44 2.12
C ASP A 1012 -2.00 -35.91 1.26
N PHE A 1013 -1.73 -36.28 0.01
CA PHE A 1013 -2.74 -36.61 -0.99
C PHE A 1013 -3.04 -38.11 -1.00
N GLN A 1014 -4.01 -38.55 -0.19
CA GLN A 1014 -4.56 -39.90 -0.27
C GLN A 1014 -6.05 -39.94 0.09
N SER A 1015 -6.96 -39.70 -0.86
CA SER A 1015 -8.34 -40.23 -0.72
C SER A 1015 -9.06 -40.41 -2.06
N ASP A 1016 -9.72 -41.56 -2.24
CA ASP A 1016 -10.66 -41.85 -3.33
C ASP A 1016 -11.86 -40.87 -3.34
N GLU A 1017 -12.11 -40.21 -2.21
CA GLU A 1017 -13.19 -39.24 -1.97
C GLU A 1017 -13.15 -38.02 -2.91
N ILE A 1018 -11.94 -37.53 -3.22
CA ILE A 1018 -11.75 -36.43 -4.16
C ILE A 1018 -12.13 -36.84 -5.59
N LEU A 1019 -11.72 -38.04 -6.02
CA LEU A 1019 -12.05 -38.56 -7.34
C LEU A 1019 -13.54 -38.83 -7.47
N ASP A 1020 -14.18 -39.35 -6.42
CA ASP A 1020 -15.63 -39.55 -6.36
C ASP A 1020 -16.41 -38.23 -6.44
N SER A 1021 -15.88 -37.17 -5.84
CA SER A 1021 -16.46 -35.83 -5.93
C SER A 1021 -16.35 -35.25 -7.34
N VAL A 1022 -15.19 -35.34 -7.99
CA VAL A 1022 -15.00 -34.91 -9.40
C VAL A 1022 -15.85 -35.73 -10.38
N ARG A 1023 -16.09 -37.02 -10.10
CA ARG A 1023 -16.99 -37.88 -10.91
C ARG A 1023 -18.42 -37.36 -10.95
N ASN A 1024 -18.87 -36.66 -9.91
CA ASN A 1024 -20.19 -36.02 -9.82
C ASN A 1024 -20.26 -34.66 -10.54
N ALA A 1025 -19.50 -34.49 -11.63
CA ALA A 1025 -19.51 -33.30 -12.46
C ALA A 1025 -20.94 -32.95 -12.95
N GLN A 1026 -21.25 -31.66 -12.93
CA GLN A 1026 -22.54 -31.10 -13.32
C GLN A 1026 -22.39 -30.37 -14.65
N PHE A 1027 -23.25 -30.69 -15.62
CA PHE A 1027 -23.25 -30.08 -16.96
C PHE A 1027 -24.64 -29.53 -17.29
N TYR A 1028 -24.73 -28.26 -17.67
CA TYR A 1028 -26.00 -27.58 -17.93
C TYR A 1028 -25.89 -26.61 -19.11
N PHE A 1029 -26.95 -26.55 -19.93
CA PHE A 1029 -27.14 -25.52 -20.95
C PHE A 1029 -27.93 -24.35 -20.36
N GLU A 1030 -27.49 -23.12 -20.62
CA GLU A 1030 -28.20 -21.89 -20.24
C GLU A 1030 -29.06 -21.39 -21.42
N ASP A 1031 -30.39 -21.45 -21.29
CA ASP A 1031 -31.31 -21.03 -22.37
C ASP A 1031 -31.22 -19.52 -22.61
N ALA A 1032 -30.60 -19.12 -23.72
CA ALA A 1032 -30.30 -17.72 -24.02
C ALA A 1032 -31.58 -16.88 -24.26
N LYS A 1033 -32.62 -17.46 -24.86
CA LYS A 1033 -33.89 -16.75 -25.13
C LYS A 1033 -34.68 -16.56 -23.85
N LEU A 1034 -34.70 -17.58 -23.00
CA LEU A 1034 -35.34 -17.50 -21.70
C LEU A 1034 -34.60 -16.51 -20.80
N LEU A 1035 -33.27 -16.46 -20.84
CA LEU A 1035 -32.45 -15.46 -20.15
C LEU A 1035 -32.92 -14.03 -20.50
N GLU A 1036 -32.97 -13.70 -21.79
CA GLU A 1036 -33.43 -12.37 -22.27
C GLU A 1036 -34.85 -12.06 -21.80
N THR A 1037 -35.74 -13.06 -21.84
CA THR A 1037 -37.14 -12.92 -21.39
C THR A 1037 -37.21 -12.65 -19.88
N TYR A 1038 -36.44 -13.41 -19.10
CA TYR A 1038 -36.41 -13.34 -17.63
C TYR A 1038 -35.92 -11.98 -17.16
N PHE A 1039 -34.75 -11.57 -17.66
CA PHE A 1039 -34.12 -10.31 -17.29
C PHE A 1039 -34.83 -9.11 -17.90
N GLY A 1040 -35.45 -9.26 -19.08
CA GLY A 1040 -36.38 -8.29 -19.65
C GLY A 1040 -37.55 -7.99 -18.71
N PHE A 1041 -38.17 -9.02 -18.13
CA PHE A 1041 -39.25 -8.86 -17.14
C PHE A 1041 -38.80 -8.18 -15.85
N LEU A 1042 -37.63 -8.55 -15.32
CA LEU A 1042 -37.08 -7.93 -14.12
C LEU A 1042 -36.70 -6.45 -14.35
N LYS A 1043 -36.21 -6.11 -15.55
CA LYS A 1043 -35.74 -4.77 -15.90
C LYS A 1043 -36.84 -3.72 -16.01
N GLN A 1044 -38.09 -4.10 -16.29
CA GLN A 1044 -39.22 -3.17 -16.50
C GLN A 1044 -39.46 -2.20 -15.33
N GLU A 1045 -39.24 -2.65 -14.10
CA GLU A 1045 -39.47 -1.88 -12.86
C GLU A 1045 -38.16 -1.69 -12.07
N SER A 1046 -37.15 -1.22 -12.81
CA SER A 1046 -35.81 -0.95 -12.31
C SER A 1046 -35.71 0.40 -11.61
N ALA A 1047 -34.96 0.46 -10.51
CA ALA A 1047 -34.63 1.74 -9.88
C ALA A 1047 -33.54 2.48 -10.68
N LYS A 1048 -33.69 3.79 -10.81
CA LYS A 1048 -32.59 4.69 -11.16
C LYS A 1048 -31.84 5.06 -9.89
N ILE A 1049 -30.52 4.90 -9.90
CA ILE A 1049 -29.66 5.10 -8.73
C ILE A 1049 -28.60 6.14 -9.02
N GLU A 1050 -28.44 7.05 -8.08
CA GLU A 1050 -27.40 8.05 -8.00
C GLU A 1050 -26.47 7.70 -6.82
N LYS A 1051 -25.18 7.57 -7.12
CA LYS A 1051 -24.12 7.40 -6.12
C LYS A 1051 -23.63 8.77 -5.66
N ILE A 1052 -24.15 9.26 -4.53
CA ILE A 1052 -23.64 10.48 -3.89
C ILE A 1052 -22.26 10.20 -3.30
N SER A 1053 -22.12 9.05 -2.63
CA SER A 1053 -20.82 8.45 -2.30
C SER A 1053 -20.95 6.93 -2.18
N SER A 1054 -19.84 6.21 -2.00
CA SER A 1054 -19.89 4.76 -1.75
C SER A 1054 -20.70 4.38 -0.51
N SER A 1055 -20.88 5.29 0.46
CA SER A 1055 -21.71 5.07 1.66
C SER A 1055 -23.06 5.82 1.62
N HIS A 1056 -23.42 6.45 0.50
CA HIS A 1056 -24.67 7.21 0.37
C HIS A 1056 -25.24 7.06 -1.05
N LEU A 1057 -26.33 6.31 -1.16
CA LEU A 1057 -27.06 6.11 -2.41
C LEU A 1057 -28.44 6.78 -2.32
N ARG A 1058 -28.89 7.31 -3.45
CA ARG A 1058 -30.26 7.79 -3.64
C ARG A 1058 -30.84 7.14 -4.89
N GLY A 1059 -32.13 6.85 -4.88
CA GLY A 1059 -32.77 6.32 -6.07
C GLY A 1059 -34.27 6.57 -6.13
N TYR A 1060 -34.81 6.30 -7.32
CA TYR A 1060 -36.22 6.45 -7.65
C TYR A 1060 -36.69 5.20 -8.39
N VAL A 1061 -37.87 4.71 -8.04
CA VAL A 1061 -38.47 3.52 -8.65
C VAL A 1061 -39.97 3.73 -8.81
N THR A 1062 -40.52 3.20 -9.91
CA THR A 1062 -41.95 3.10 -10.15
C THR A 1062 -42.34 1.63 -10.04
N VAL A 1063 -43.23 1.31 -9.11
CA VAL A 1063 -43.60 -0.07 -8.78
C VAL A 1063 -45.01 -0.35 -9.27
N GLY A 1064 -45.19 -1.46 -10.00
CA GLY A 1064 -46.49 -1.94 -10.45
C GLY A 1064 -47.29 -2.63 -9.34
N SER A 1065 -48.44 -3.20 -9.69
CA SER A 1065 -49.34 -3.86 -8.73
C SER A 1065 -48.90 -5.27 -8.32
N GLU A 1066 -48.10 -5.93 -9.14
CA GLU A 1066 -47.74 -7.34 -9.00
C GLU A 1066 -46.50 -7.52 -8.10
N LYS A 1067 -45.48 -6.68 -8.25
CA LYS A 1067 -44.23 -6.77 -7.49
C LYS A 1067 -44.32 -6.00 -6.18
N ARG A 1068 -43.77 -6.58 -5.09
CA ARG A 1068 -43.98 -6.08 -3.70
C ARG A 1068 -42.70 -5.80 -2.94
N PHE A 1069 -41.55 -6.16 -3.51
CA PHE A 1069 -40.25 -5.94 -2.91
C PHE A 1069 -39.34 -5.22 -3.89
N LEU A 1070 -38.53 -4.31 -3.38
CA LEU A 1070 -37.37 -3.76 -4.05
C LEU A 1070 -36.15 -4.53 -3.52
N LEU A 1071 -35.55 -5.36 -4.38
CA LEU A 1071 -34.32 -6.10 -4.09
C LEU A 1071 -33.12 -5.22 -4.40
N PHE A 1072 -32.09 -5.29 -3.55
CA PHE A 1072 -30.79 -4.68 -3.81
C PHE A 1072 -29.74 -5.78 -3.98
N SER A 1073 -28.95 -5.72 -5.05
CA SER A 1073 -27.78 -6.60 -5.25
C SER A 1073 -26.56 -6.14 -4.43
N ILE A 1074 -26.82 -5.86 -3.15
CA ILE A 1074 -25.83 -5.54 -2.12
C ILE A 1074 -26.04 -6.43 -0.90
N PRO A 1075 -24.98 -6.73 -0.13
CA PRO A 1075 -25.13 -7.56 1.05
C PRO A 1075 -26.07 -6.94 2.09
N TYR A 1076 -26.83 -7.79 2.76
CA TYR A 1076 -27.58 -7.41 3.94
C TYR A 1076 -26.62 -7.03 5.06
N ASP A 1077 -26.71 -5.77 5.48
CA ASP A 1077 -25.98 -5.20 6.60
C ASP A 1077 -26.90 -4.27 7.38
N GLN A 1078 -26.96 -4.44 8.70
CA GLN A 1078 -27.79 -3.63 9.59
C GLN A 1078 -27.30 -2.17 9.69
N SER A 1079 -26.07 -1.91 9.27
CA SER A 1079 -25.44 -0.59 9.20
C SER A 1079 -26.04 0.30 8.10
N TRP A 1080 -26.80 -0.27 7.15
CA TRP A 1080 -27.56 0.52 6.17
C TRP A 1080 -28.80 1.15 6.80
N ILE A 1081 -28.83 2.47 6.86
CA ILE A 1081 -30.02 3.25 7.19
C ILE A 1081 -30.80 3.49 5.90
N LEU A 1082 -31.81 2.65 5.66
CA LEU A 1082 -32.70 2.75 4.50
C LEU A 1082 -33.94 3.59 4.82
N ARG A 1083 -34.30 4.51 3.92
CA ARG A 1083 -35.53 5.30 3.96
C ARG A 1083 -36.29 5.17 2.64
N ILE A 1084 -37.60 4.93 2.71
CA ILE A 1084 -38.54 4.99 1.58
C ILE A 1084 -39.45 6.19 1.81
N ASP A 1085 -39.50 7.12 0.87
CA ASP A 1085 -40.26 8.38 0.95
C ASP A 1085 -40.00 9.14 2.27
N GLY A 1086 -38.73 9.19 2.66
CA GLY A 1086 -38.27 9.83 3.90
C GLY A 1086 -38.53 9.05 5.19
N LYS A 1087 -39.27 7.93 5.14
CA LYS A 1087 -39.57 7.09 6.32
C LYS A 1087 -38.56 5.95 6.44
N ARG A 1088 -37.96 5.82 7.62
CA ARG A 1088 -37.02 4.73 7.92
C ARG A 1088 -37.72 3.38 7.79
N THR A 1089 -37.12 2.47 7.04
CA THR A 1089 -37.67 1.13 6.77
C THR A 1089 -36.62 0.07 7.08
N ILE A 1090 -37.05 -1.05 7.66
CA ILE A 1090 -36.16 -2.16 8.00
C ILE A 1090 -36.07 -3.08 6.78
N PRO A 1091 -34.87 -3.31 6.21
CA PRO A 1091 -34.71 -4.28 5.15
C PRO A 1091 -34.86 -5.70 5.69
N VAL A 1092 -35.25 -6.63 4.82
CA VAL A 1092 -35.27 -8.07 5.09
C VAL A 1092 -34.09 -8.73 4.38
N LYS A 1093 -33.54 -9.76 5.01
CA LYS A 1093 -32.49 -10.61 4.44
C LYS A 1093 -33.13 -11.63 3.49
N VAL A 1094 -32.58 -11.74 2.28
CA VAL A 1094 -33.03 -12.70 1.26
C VAL A 1094 -31.83 -13.45 0.68
N PHE A 1095 -32.04 -14.70 0.25
CA PHE A 1095 -30.96 -15.61 -0.20
C PHE A 1095 -29.80 -15.75 0.79
N ASP A 1096 -30.06 -15.56 2.09
CA ASP A 1096 -29.05 -15.54 3.15
C ASP A 1096 -27.88 -14.57 2.96
N ALA A 1097 -27.99 -13.61 2.04
CA ALA A 1097 -26.90 -12.67 1.76
C ALA A 1097 -27.33 -11.29 1.30
N LEU A 1098 -28.40 -11.15 0.52
CA LEU A 1098 -28.83 -9.87 -0.06
C LEU A 1098 -29.91 -9.19 0.79
N MET A 1099 -30.16 -7.90 0.51
CA MET A 1099 -31.21 -7.14 1.18
C MET A 1099 -32.37 -6.79 0.24
N ALA A 1100 -33.59 -6.90 0.75
CA ALA A 1100 -34.79 -6.43 0.07
C ALA A 1100 -35.63 -5.55 1.00
N VAL A 1101 -36.50 -4.72 0.44
CA VAL A 1101 -37.45 -3.90 1.20
C VAL A 1101 -38.84 -4.02 0.62
N LYS A 1102 -39.84 -4.16 1.49
CA LYS A 1102 -41.24 -4.16 1.08
C LYS A 1102 -41.61 -2.77 0.56
N ILE A 1103 -42.23 -2.72 -0.62
CA ILE A 1103 -42.60 -1.48 -1.29
C ILE A 1103 -44.02 -1.58 -1.84
N SER A 1104 -44.78 -0.49 -1.74
CA SER A 1104 -46.14 -0.42 -2.30
C SER A 1104 -46.11 -0.11 -3.81
N PRO A 1105 -47.20 -0.36 -4.54
CA PRO A 1105 -47.36 0.15 -5.90
C PRO A 1105 -47.35 1.68 -5.90
N GLY A 1106 -46.71 2.27 -6.91
CA GLY A 1106 -46.59 3.72 -7.07
C GLY A 1106 -45.16 4.22 -7.28
N ASN A 1107 -45.01 5.55 -7.29
CA ASN A 1107 -43.72 6.21 -7.41
C ASN A 1107 -43.10 6.40 -6.04
N HIS A 1108 -41.88 5.90 -5.87
CA HIS A 1108 -41.18 5.93 -4.60
C HIS A 1108 -39.76 6.47 -4.78
N SER A 1109 -39.33 7.22 -3.78
CA SER A 1109 -37.94 7.63 -3.62
C SER A 1109 -37.32 6.84 -2.47
N PHE A 1110 -36.04 6.48 -2.60
CA PHE A 1110 -35.31 5.86 -1.51
C PHE A 1110 -33.95 6.50 -1.31
N GLU A 1111 -33.49 6.44 -0.06
CA GLU A 1111 -32.18 6.92 0.36
C GLU A 1111 -31.55 5.90 1.30
N MET A 1112 -30.27 5.60 1.06
CA MET A 1112 -29.48 4.64 1.82
C MET A 1112 -28.22 5.31 2.31
N ILE A 1113 -27.99 5.29 3.62
CA ILE A 1113 -26.78 5.83 4.24
C ILE A 1113 -26.15 4.71 5.07
N TYR A 1114 -24.91 4.35 4.75
CA TYR A 1114 -24.15 3.37 5.52
C TYR A 1114 -23.48 4.06 6.71
N LEU A 1115 -23.81 3.60 7.92
CA LEU A 1115 -23.22 4.07 9.15
C LEU A 1115 -22.69 2.86 9.93
N PRO A 1116 -21.37 2.64 9.99
CA PRO A 1116 -20.78 1.47 10.64
C PRO A 1116 -21.30 1.31 12.07
N GLU A 1117 -21.79 0.12 12.39
CA GLU A 1117 -22.20 -0.21 13.75
C GLU A 1117 -21.04 0.02 14.73
N GLY A 1118 -21.33 0.59 15.89
CA GLY A 1118 -20.29 0.92 16.88
C GLY A 1118 -19.65 2.30 16.72
N LEU A 1119 -19.84 3.00 15.59
CA LEU A 1119 -19.25 4.32 15.37
C LEU A 1119 -19.78 5.36 16.37
N ILE A 1120 -21.09 5.46 16.56
CA ILE A 1120 -21.73 6.39 17.53
C ILE A 1120 -21.24 6.14 18.97
N PRO A 1121 -21.33 4.91 19.53
CA PRO A 1121 -20.81 4.66 20.88
C PRO A 1121 -19.28 4.87 20.96
N GLY A 1122 -18.53 4.53 19.91
CA GLY A 1122 -17.09 4.81 19.80
C GLY A 1122 -16.76 6.31 19.88
N MET A 1123 -17.51 7.15 19.18
CA MET A 1123 -17.41 8.61 19.26
C MET A 1123 -17.73 9.11 20.67
N GLY A 1124 -18.76 8.56 21.32
CA GLY A 1124 -19.13 8.89 22.69
C GLY A 1124 -18.01 8.58 23.70
N ILE A 1125 -17.43 7.38 23.64
CA ILE A 1125 -16.32 6.97 24.50
C ILE A 1125 -15.07 7.84 24.26
N THR A 1126 -14.79 8.16 23.00
CA THR A 1126 -13.69 9.05 22.62
C THR A 1126 -13.86 10.44 23.21
N ALA A 1127 -15.06 11.02 23.08
CA ALA A 1127 -15.38 12.34 23.63
C ALA A 1127 -15.27 12.37 25.16
N VAL A 1128 -15.79 11.36 25.86
CA VAL A 1128 -15.66 11.22 27.31
C VAL A 1128 -14.19 11.09 27.72
N SER A 1129 -13.40 10.29 27.00
CA SER A 1129 -11.97 10.11 27.25
C SER A 1129 -11.21 11.43 27.09
N LEU A 1130 -11.50 12.22 26.04
CA LEU A 1130 -10.95 13.56 25.85
C LEU A 1130 -11.29 14.49 27.01
N ILE A 1131 -12.54 14.50 27.48
CA ILE A 1131 -12.97 15.31 28.63
C ILE A 1131 -12.18 14.92 29.89
N ILE A 1132 -12.05 13.62 30.17
CA ILE A 1132 -11.29 13.12 31.33
C ILE A 1132 -9.81 13.52 31.22
N ILE A 1133 -9.20 13.43 30.04
CA ILE A 1133 -7.82 13.86 29.79
C ILE A 1133 -7.64 15.36 30.07
N VAL A 1134 -8.57 16.20 29.59
CA VAL A 1134 -8.54 17.65 29.82
C VAL A 1134 -8.66 17.95 31.31
N ILE A 1135 -9.60 17.33 32.02
CA ILE A 1135 -9.78 17.47 33.47
C ILE A 1135 -8.51 17.03 34.20
N TRP A 1136 -7.94 15.88 33.82
CA TRP A 1136 -6.72 15.35 34.39
C TRP A 1136 -5.54 16.32 34.20
N ARG A 1137 -5.37 16.86 32.99
CA ARG A 1137 -4.31 17.82 32.67
C ARG A 1137 -4.46 19.12 33.46
N VAL A 1138 -5.66 19.68 33.52
CA VAL A 1138 -5.96 20.91 34.28
C VAL A 1138 -5.70 20.69 35.77
N SER A 1139 -6.13 19.54 36.33
CA SER A 1139 -5.89 19.21 37.73
C SER A 1139 -4.39 19.09 38.06
N MET A 1140 -3.60 18.49 37.16
CA MET A 1140 -2.14 18.41 37.31
C MET A 1140 -1.48 19.79 37.27
N VAL A 1141 -1.84 20.64 36.30
CA VAL A 1141 -1.30 22.01 36.19
C VAL A 1141 -1.67 22.84 37.42
N ARG A 1142 -2.90 22.72 37.94
CA ARG A 1142 -3.32 23.40 39.18
C ARG A 1142 -2.51 22.92 40.40
N ARG A 1143 -2.26 21.61 40.53
CA ARG A 1143 -1.41 21.06 41.60
C ARG A 1143 0.04 21.50 41.48
N GLN A 1144 0.57 21.64 40.26
CA GLN A 1144 1.92 22.17 40.00
C GLN A 1144 2.04 23.67 40.26
N ARG A 1145 0.97 24.45 40.11
CA ARG A 1145 0.94 25.88 40.48
C ARG A 1145 0.77 26.11 41.98
N LYS A 1146 0.19 25.15 42.70
CA LYS A 1146 0.00 25.20 44.17
C LYS A 1146 1.22 24.70 44.95
N LYS A 1147 2.09 23.91 44.31
CA LYS A 1147 3.40 23.51 44.82
C LYS A 1147 4.44 24.51 44.36
#